data_AF-A0A4Y9QQ22-F1
#
_entry.id   AF-A0A4Y9QQ22-F1
#
_cell.length_a   1.000
_cell.length_b   1.000
_cell.length_c   1.000
_cell.angle_alpha   90.00
_cell.angle_beta   90.00
_cell.angle_gamma   90.00
#
_symmetry.space_group_name_H-M   'P 1'
#
loop_
_entity.id
_entity.type
_entity.pdbx_description
1 polymer ?
#
loop_
_entity_poly.entity_id
_entity_poly.type
_entity_poly.pdbx_seq_one_letter_code
_entity_poly.pdbx_strand_id
1 'polypeptide(L)'
;MTTIKQYFPCEPFRAYNRIEGRPREEELDDSLAAKINDPLWMLARQYQFGELKGEDAGSAIFAKAAINMVRMTSFTGGDGNKIPYTEDLPLEARVERLIPDIDLKMAVRIGKKFLNLLDEEGVKLPTSQGYNTGMYREQFKEKFPFTIPQFQEDDTAQTTASKARVLSLQQSASFLRAVSGRAVNGKTLWFLLWQNPTQINQLILAPNQSPNAEKFILSKHKNLLLLVAAKWVEFVKNELNLPESDEQDCWLRERLEYSFRTEVDEGDGTKTELNAEEYFHGHLDWFSFDVAKEKGNSNLAYDESIRKREVLTVIPSEASFAGMPNSRWWEMEDGSIDLGNLKASDTDIAKILVTQYALQYSNDWLAIPYDIPTGSMVEVEGILVRDTFGQNFFVEAAHKDGESWNEWNMYSLTVEKGEFETPDFDKRVLLPSAAVKTLESEAIEEIKFIRDEMANLVWGIESKIPNGLGEGIDGYEAAKNLQDEFNRLIKPEEIPSEITLPESVNASDEIKVSTYKAQLRYQLGNSVSENWIPFIPVHQPGSNREIHFQRASMPRINELHAPHAIRPRTPLLRDGIDEDDNQLNPLYINEEEIPRAGVKLTSTYQRTRWYNGKIVSWYGRRKRTGRGEGSSGLRFDLVLENKD
;
A
#
# COMPACT_ATOMS: atom_id res chain seq x y z
N MET A 1 17.73 63.52 18.98
CA MET A 1 16.52 62.73 18.66
C MET A 1 16.93 61.28 18.40
N THR A 2 16.97 60.45 19.44
CA THR A 2 16.61 59.02 19.38
C THR A 2 16.54 58.52 20.81
N THR A 3 15.34 58.17 21.25
CA THR A 3 14.99 57.78 22.61
C THR A 3 15.44 56.32 22.84
N ILE A 4 16.44 56.09 23.69
CA ILE A 4 16.75 54.73 24.17
C ILE A 4 15.85 54.46 25.37
N LYS A 5 14.95 53.49 25.23
CA LYS A 5 14.05 53.01 26.28
C LYS A 5 14.88 52.50 27.47
N GLN A 6 14.67 53.06 28.66
CA GLN A 6 15.09 52.44 29.90
C GLN A 6 14.32 51.13 30.09
N TYR A 7 15.02 50.01 29.96
CA TYR A 7 14.51 48.70 30.37
C TYR A 7 14.98 48.46 31.81
N PHE A 8 14.06 48.49 32.76
CA PHE A 8 14.27 48.03 34.13
C PHE A 8 13.63 46.65 34.28
N PRO A 9 14.34 45.54 34.02
CA PRO A 9 13.91 44.26 34.53
C PRO A 9 14.42 44.18 35.98
N CYS A 10 13.52 44.45 36.92
CA CYS A 10 13.67 43.97 38.28
C CYS A 10 13.50 42.44 38.25
N GLU A 11 14.47 41.70 37.73
CA GLU A 11 14.53 40.27 37.98
C GLU A 11 15.02 40.08 39.43
N PRO A 12 14.24 39.41 40.29
CA PRO A 12 14.71 39.11 41.65
C PRO A 12 15.92 38.18 41.54
N PHE A 13 17.01 38.52 42.22
CA PHE A 13 18.19 37.67 42.37
C PHE A 13 17.75 36.32 42.95
N ARG A 14 17.59 35.29 42.11
CA ARG A 14 17.30 33.92 42.54
C ARG A 14 18.61 33.21 42.85
N ALA A 15 18.99 33.21 44.12
CA ALA A 15 20.06 32.34 44.61
C ALA A 15 19.49 30.93 44.83
N TYR A 16 19.98 29.95 44.08
CA TYR A 16 19.71 28.54 44.34
C TYR A 16 20.77 28.02 45.32
N ASN A 17 20.39 27.82 46.58
CA ASN A 17 21.26 27.16 47.55
C ASN A 17 21.12 25.65 47.35
N ARG A 18 22.12 25.02 46.75
CA ARG A 18 22.24 23.55 46.71
C ARG A 18 22.88 23.11 48.02
N ILE A 19 22.12 22.39 48.84
CA ILE A 19 22.67 21.71 50.02
C ILE A 19 23.31 20.42 49.52
N GLU A 20 24.64 20.36 49.53
CA GLU A 20 25.38 19.12 49.28
C GLU A 20 25.90 18.58 50.61
N GLY A 21 25.51 17.35 50.93
CA GLY A 21 26.08 16.63 52.07
C GLY A 21 27.54 16.31 51.79
N ARG A 22 28.46 16.92 52.54
CA ARG A 22 29.86 16.47 52.59
C ARG A 22 30.04 15.53 53.78
N PRO A 23 30.39 14.25 53.56
CA PRO A 23 30.74 13.36 54.67
C PRO A 23 31.94 13.97 55.40
N ARG A 24 31.87 14.00 56.74
CA ARG A 24 32.95 14.53 57.59
C ARG A 24 34.07 13.51 57.77
N GLU A 25 33.77 12.23 57.57
CA GLU A 25 34.67 11.09 57.72
C GLU A 25 34.33 10.04 56.65
N GLU A 26 35.34 9.32 56.12
CA GLU A 26 35.17 8.22 55.16
C GLU A 26 34.75 6.92 55.88
N GLU A 27 33.76 7.00 56.77
CA GLU A 27 33.27 5.85 57.55
C GLU A 27 32.04 5.23 56.85
N LEU A 28 32.32 4.37 55.89
CA LEU A 28 31.28 3.72 55.07
C LEU A 28 30.52 2.64 55.84
N ASP A 29 31.12 2.02 56.86
CA ASP A 29 30.50 0.90 57.59
C ASP A 29 29.20 1.32 58.30
N ASP A 30 29.19 2.45 59.00
CA ASP A 30 27.99 2.92 59.71
C ASP A 30 26.91 3.43 58.75
N SER A 31 27.34 4.06 57.65
CA SER A 31 26.47 4.56 56.58
C SER A 31 25.81 3.42 55.78
N LEU A 32 26.53 2.31 55.59
CA LEU A 32 26.03 1.10 54.90
C LEU A 32 25.29 0.14 55.83
N ALA A 33 25.42 0.29 57.15
CA ALA A 33 24.79 -0.60 58.13
C ALA A 33 23.26 -0.43 58.24
N ALA A 34 22.67 0.60 57.62
CA ALA A 34 21.22 0.88 57.62
C ALA A 34 20.58 0.73 59.01
N LYS A 35 21.26 1.25 60.05
CA LYS A 35 20.86 1.06 61.44
C LYS A 35 19.53 1.77 61.72
N ILE A 36 18.54 1.02 62.19
CA ILE A 36 17.25 1.56 62.64
C ILE A 36 17.45 2.19 64.02
N ASN A 37 17.64 3.51 64.06
CA ASN A 37 17.88 4.25 65.32
C ASN A 37 16.63 4.38 66.21
N ASP A 38 15.44 4.41 65.61
CA ASP A 38 14.17 4.47 66.36
C ASP A 38 13.10 3.57 65.71
N PRO A 39 13.07 2.27 66.09
CA PRO A 39 12.05 1.35 65.61
C PRO A 39 10.64 1.77 66.02
N LEU A 40 10.48 2.46 67.16
CA LEU A 40 9.18 2.87 67.68
C LEU A 40 8.61 4.02 66.85
N TRP A 41 9.45 4.96 66.42
CA TRP A 41 9.07 6.00 65.47
C TRP A 41 8.65 5.43 64.12
N MET A 42 9.38 4.42 63.60
CA MET A 42 8.97 3.74 62.37
C MET A 42 7.60 3.08 62.55
N LEU A 43 7.39 2.28 63.60
CA LEU A 43 6.09 1.65 63.91
C LEU A 43 4.97 2.68 64.12
N ALA A 44 5.25 3.82 64.77
CA ALA A 44 4.28 4.89 64.97
C ALA A 44 3.93 5.59 63.64
N ARG A 45 4.88 5.73 62.71
CA ARG A 45 4.61 6.20 61.35
C ARG A 45 3.76 5.19 60.58
N GLN A 46 4.05 3.89 60.69
CA GLN A 46 3.21 2.82 60.14
C GLN A 46 1.76 2.91 60.65
N TYR A 47 1.58 3.11 61.95
CA TYR A 47 0.26 3.34 62.54
C TYR A 47 -0.42 4.63 62.01
N GLN A 48 0.32 5.73 61.88
CA GLN A 48 -0.20 7.00 61.35
C GLN A 48 -0.66 6.89 59.90
N PHE A 49 0.06 6.12 59.07
CA PHE A 49 -0.33 5.82 57.69
C PHE A 49 -1.41 4.75 57.57
N GLY A 50 -1.83 4.15 58.69
CA GLY A 50 -2.93 3.19 58.73
C GLY A 50 -2.53 1.73 58.46
N GLU A 51 -1.25 1.36 58.49
CA GLU A 51 -0.79 -0.03 58.24
C GLU A 51 -1.51 -1.06 59.13
N LEU A 52 -1.80 -0.65 60.37
CA LEU A 52 -2.41 -1.50 61.38
C LEU A 52 -3.95 -1.47 61.35
N LYS A 53 -4.56 -0.69 60.45
CA LYS A 53 -6.02 -0.65 60.33
C LYS A 53 -6.59 -1.89 59.66
N GLY A 54 -5.77 -2.65 58.92
CA GLY A 54 -6.18 -3.87 58.23
C GLY A 54 -7.30 -3.60 57.23
N GLU A 55 -6.96 -3.48 55.96
CA GLU A 55 -7.95 -3.39 54.90
C GLU A 55 -8.15 -4.77 54.26
N ASP A 56 -9.37 -5.04 53.78
CA ASP A 56 -9.65 -6.25 53.00
C ASP A 56 -8.99 -6.13 51.61
N ALA A 57 -7.70 -6.44 51.58
CA ALA A 57 -6.83 -6.33 50.41
C ALA A 57 -6.43 -7.73 49.90
N GLY A 58 -7.43 -8.60 49.69
CA GLY A 58 -7.22 -9.93 49.15
C GLY A 58 -6.56 -9.86 47.76
N SER A 59 -5.38 -10.45 47.61
CA SER A 59 -4.71 -10.51 46.30
C SER A 59 -5.21 -11.70 45.49
N ALA A 60 -5.29 -11.55 44.16
CA ALA A 60 -5.69 -12.63 43.27
C ALA A 60 -4.63 -13.75 43.25
N ILE A 61 -5.01 -14.97 43.63
CA ILE A 61 -4.11 -16.14 43.61
C ILE A 61 -4.41 -17.11 42.47
N PHE A 62 -5.65 -17.14 41.98
CA PHE A 62 -6.05 -17.91 40.81
C PHE A 62 -7.06 -17.13 39.99
N ALA A 63 -6.95 -17.21 38.67
CA ALA A 63 -7.97 -16.75 37.75
C ALA A 63 -8.39 -17.91 36.85
N LYS A 64 -9.69 -18.04 36.63
CA LYS A 64 -10.26 -18.90 35.60
C LYS A 64 -10.92 -18.05 34.54
N ALA A 65 -10.42 -18.08 33.32
CA ALA A 65 -11.01 -17.36 32.20
C ALA A 65 -11.69 -18.35 31.26
N ALA A 66 -12.97 -18.14 30.98
CA ALA A 66 -13.70 -18.89 29.97
C ALA A 66 -13.65 -18.13 28.65
N ILE A 67 -13.18 -18.79 27.60
CA ILE A 67 -12.90 -18.18 26.31
C ILE A 67 -13.56 -19.01 25.21
N ASN A 68 -14.29 -18.35 24.32
CA ASN A 68 -14.77 -18.94 23.08
C ASN A 68 -13.96 -18.41 21.90
N MET A 69 -13.71 -19.30 20.95
CA MET A 69 -12.98 -18.97 19.73
C MET A 69 -13.67 -19.57 18.53
N VAL A 70 -13.72 -18.77 17.46
CA VAL A 70 -14.15 -19.16 16.12
C VAL A 70 -13.10 -18.69 15.11
N ARG A 71 -13.01 -19.38 13.97
CA ARG A 71 -12.01 -19.09 12.91
C ARG A 71 -12.68 -18.54 11.66
N MET A 72 -11.94 -17.72 10.91
CA MET A 72 -12.35 -17.33 9.56
C MET A 72 -12.53 -18.58 8.69
N THR A 73 -13.68 -18.68 8.03
CA THR A 73 -14.05 -19.83 7.19
C THR A 73 -14.10 -19.50 5.71
N SER A 74 -14.27 -18.22 5.36
CA SER A 74 -14.28 -17.80 3.95
C SER A 74 -13.66 -16.42 3.72
N PHE A 75 -13.27 -16.20 2.48
CA PHE A 75 -12.76 -14.95 1.93
C PHE A 75 -13.54 -14.62 0.67
N THR A 76 -13.88 -13.35 0.50
CA THR A 76 -14.52 -12.80 -0.70
C THR A 76 -13.70 -11.61 -1.17
N GLY A 77 -13.12 -11.69 -2.36
CA GLY A 77 -12.34 -10.62 -2.98
C GLY A 77 -13.21 -9.69 -3.84
N GLY A 78 -12.56 -8.94 -4.74
CA GLY A 78 -13.24 -7.98 -5.63
C GLY A 78 -14.19 -8.61 -6.66
N ASP A 79 -14.05 -9.90 -6.98
CA ASP A 79 -14.98 -10.63 -7.87
C ASP A 79 -16.32 -10.97 -7.18
N GLY A 80 -16.42 -10.77 -5.87
CA GLY A 80 -17.58 -11.18 -5.07
C GLY A 80 -17.71 -12.70 -4.92
N ASN A 81 -16.76 -13.49 -5.43
CA ASN A 81 -16.81 -14.94 -5.31
C ASN A 81 -16.30 -15.35 -3.93
N LYS A 82 -17.16 -16.07 -3.21
CA LYS A 82 -16.84 -16.59 -1.88
C LYS A 82 -16.03 -17.88 -1.99
N ILE A 83 -14.81 -17.86 -1.49
CA ILE A 83 -13.90 -19.02 -1.44
C ILE A 83 -13.60 -19.44 0.01
N PRO A 84 -13.29 -20.71 0.26
CA PRO A 84 -12.83 -21.15 1.59
C PRO A 84 -11.59 -20.39 2.03
N TYR A 85 -11.55 -19.99 3.30
CA TYR A 85 -10.40 -19.33 3.89
C TYR A 85 -9.27 -20.32 4.15
N THR A 86 -8.05 -19.96 3.76
CA THR A 86 -6.85 -20.77 4.01
C THR A 86 -5.72 -19.91 4.53
N GLU A 87 -5.01 -20.45 5.52
CA GLU A 87 -3.87 -19.86 6.23
C GLU A 87 -2.51 -20.09 5.53
N ASP A 88 -2.53 -20.49 4.25
CA ASP A 88 -1.33 -20.79 3.46
C ASP A 88 -0.54 -19.54 3.06
N LEU A 89 -1.21 -18.39 3.05
CA LEU A 89 -0.69 -17.07 2.72
C LEU A 89 -1.12 -16.06 3.79
N PRO A 90 -0.31 -15.03 4.09
CA PRO A 90 -0.77 -13.85 4.83
C PRO A 90 -1.97 -13.20 4.16
N LEU A 91 -2.86 -12.61 4.95
CA LEU A 91 -4.06 -11.97 4.43
C LEU A 91 -3.71 -10.76 3.54
N GLU A 92 -2.68 -9.98 3.90
CA GLU A 92 -2.19 -8.88 3.04
C GLU A 92 -1.76 -9.40 1.67
N ALA A 93 -1.02 -10.51 1.62
CA ALA A 93 -0.56 -11.07 0.35
C ALA A 93 -1.71 -11.61 -0.52
N ARG A 94 -2.83 -12.01 0.08
CA ARG A 94 -4.03 -12.45 -0.64
C ARG A 94 -4.81 -11.26 -1.22
N VAL A 95 -4.90 -10.18 -0.46
CA VAL A 95 -5.67 -8.97 -0.80
C VAL A 95 -4.90 -8.06 -1.74
N GLU A 96 -3.62 -7.81 -1.45
CA GLU A 96 -2.83 -6.79 -2.15
C GLU A 96 -2.23 -7.27 -3.47
N ARG A 97 -2.19 -8.59 -3.72
CA ARG A 97 -1.51 -9.14 -4.91
C ARG A 97 -2.19 -8.68 -6.21
N LEU A 98 -1.45 -7.91 -6.98
CA LEU A 98 -1.83 -7.44 -8.30
C LEU A 98 -1.02 -8.16 -9.37
N ILE A 99 -1.52 -8.15 -10.60
CA ILE A 99 -0.76 -8.60 -11.77
C ILE A 99 0.18 -7.46 -12.20
N PRO A 100 1.51 -7.58 -12.00
CA PRO A 100 2.45 -6.57 -12.45
C PRO A 100 2.59 -6.61 -13.98
N ASP A 101 2.99 -5.48 -14.57
CA ASP A 101 3.49 -5.51 -15.94
C ASP A 101 4.79 -6.31 -16.00
N ILE A 102 4.89 -7.26 -16.95
CA ILE A 102 6.04 -8.15 -17.08
C ILE A 102 7.19 -7.37 -17.72
N ASP A 103 8.24 -7.09 -16.96
CA ASP A 103 9.44 -6.42 -17.46
C ASP A 103 10.21 -7.27 -18.49
N LEU A 104 11.11 -6.65 -19.26
CA LEU A 104 11.84 -7.33 -20.32
C LEU A 104 12.75 -8.46 -19.80
N LYS A 105 13.35 -8.32 -18.62
CA LYS A 105 14.20 -9.38 -18.02
C LYS A 105 13.33 -10.57 -17.62
N MET A 106 12.18 -10.31 -16.99
CA MET A 106 11.22 -11.35 -16.63
C MET A 106 10.67 -12.05 -17.89
N ALA A 107 10.29 -11.30 -18.92
CA ALA A 107 9.82 -11.83 -20.19
C ALA A 107 10.83 -12.81 -20.84
N VAL A 108 12.11 -12.48 -20.84
CA VAL A 108 13.18 -13.38 -21.32
C VAL A 108 13.29 -14.63 -20.44
N ARG A 109 13.24 -14.46 -19.11
CA ARG A 109 13.37 -15.58 -18.15
C ARG A 109 12.23 -16.59 -18.33
N ILE A 110 10.98 -16.12 -18.34
CA ILE A 110 9.81 -17.00 -18.45
C ILE A 110 9.71 -17.60 -19.86
N GLY A 111 10.07 -16.86 -20.91
CA GLY A 111 10.13 -17.38 -22.28
C GLY A 111 11.17 -18.50 -22.44
N LYS A 112 12.36 -18.34 -21.84
CA LYS A 112 13.37 -19.41 -21.78
C LYS A 112 12.86 -20.62 -20.99
N LYS A 113 12.17 -20.40 -19.86
CA LYS A 113 11.61 -21.49 -19.05
C LYS A 113 10.56 -22.29 -19.83
N PHE A 114 9.73 -21.65 -20.64
CA PHE A 114 8.77 -22.34 -21.51
C PHE A 114 9.47 -23.30 -22.48
N LEU A 115 10.50 -22.82 -23.19
CA LEU A 115 11.26 -23.64 -24.13
C LEU A 115 11.97 -24.81 -23.43
N ASN A 116 12.52 -24.58 -22.23
CA ASN A 116 13.14 -25.64 -21.44
C ASN A 116 12.11 -26.70 -21.02
N LEU A 117 10.94 -26.29 -20.52
CA LEU A 117 9.86 -27.21 -20.17
C LEU A 117 9.37 -28.02 -21.38
N LEU A 118 9.30 -27.38 -22.56
CA LEU A 118 8.93 -28.05 -23.80
C LEU A 118 9.93 -29.15 -24.17
N ASP A 119 11.22 -28.87 -24.06
CA ASP A 119 12.28 -29.85 -24.30
C ASP A 119 12.34 -30.95 -23.23
N GLU A 120 12.19 -30.59 -21.96
CA GLU A 120 12.19 -31.53 -20.82
C GLU A 120 11.05 -32.54 -20.91
N GLU A 121 9.84 -32.10 -21.25
CA GLU A 121 8.68 -32.99 -21.43
C GLU A 121 8.70 -33.69 -22.79
N GLY A 122 9.24 -33.05 -23.83
CA GLY A 122 9.31 -33.61 -25.17
C GLY A 122 10.22 -34.82 -25.29
N VAL A 123 11.35 -34.84 -24.56
CA VAL A 123 12.28 -35.99 -24.53
C VAL A 123 11.65 -37.23 -23.88
N LYS A 124 10.62 -37.07 -23.05
CA LYS A 124 9.89 -38.19 -22.42
C LYS A 124 8.91 -38.88 -23.38
N LEU A 125 8.65 -38.31 -24.56
CA LEU A 125 7.75 -38.90 -25.54
C LEU A 125 8.37 -40.16 -26.19
N PRO A 126 7.55 -41.14 -26.60
CA PRO A 126 8.04 -42.28 -27.37
C PRO A 126 8.75 -41.83 -28.66
N THR A 127 9.80 -42.54 -29.06
CA THR A 127 10.56 -42.25 -30.30
C THR A 127 9.68 -42.20 -31.55
N SER A 128 8.54 -42.91 -31.55
CA SER A 128 7.54 -42.88 -32.63
C SER A 128 6.89 -41.51 -32.83
N GLN A 129 6.87 -40.65 -31.80
CA GLN A 129 6.41 -39.28 -31.93
C GLN A 129 7.48 -38.37 -32.54
N GLY A 130 8.76 -38.75 -32.56
CA GLY A 130 9.81 -38.04 -33.31
C GLY A 130 10.02 -36.60 -32.86
N TYR A 131 10.07 -36.36 -31.54
CA TYR A 131 10.46 -35.09 -30.94
C TYR A 131 11.99 -35.02 -30.81
N ASN A 132 12.59 -33.90 -31.21
CA ASN A 132 14.01 -33.61 -31.01
C ASN A 132 14.17 -32.38 -30.11
N THR A 133 15.17 -32.37 -29.23
CA THR A 133 15.49 -31.20 -28.41
C THR A 133 15.74 -29.98 -29.30
N GLY A 134 15.06 -28.88 -29.01
CA GLY A 134 15.16 -27.64 -29.77
C GLY A 134 14.34 -27.59 -31.07
N MET A 135 13.55 -28.64 -31.38
CA MET A 135 12.80 -28.77 -32.63
C MET A 135 11.95 -27.54 -32.98
N TYR A 136 11.35 -26.88 -31.98
CA TYR A 136 10.43 -25.76 -32.17
C TYR A 136 10.99 -24.39 -31.78
N ARG A 137 12.27 -24.31 -31.36
CA ARG A 137 12.84 -23.09 -30.77
C ARG A 137 12.85 -21.91 -31.74
N GLU A 138 13.24 -22.13 -33.00
CA GLU A 138 13.28 -21.08 -34.01
C GLU A 138 11.89 -20.54 -34.30
N GLN A 139 10.90 -21.42 -34.45
CA GLN A 139 9.52 -21.02 -34.75
C GLN A 139 8.86 -20.27 -33.59
N PHE A 140 9.14 -20.66 -32.34
CA PHE A 140 8.69 -19.88 -31.18
C PHE A 140 9.34 -18.49 -31.12
N LYS A 141 10.62 -18.35 -31.51
CA LYS A 141 11.27 -17.04 -31.59
C LYS A 141 10.68 -16.17 -32.70
N GLU A 142 10.33 -16.76 -33.83
CA GLU A 142 9.68 -16.05 -34.95
C GLU A 142 8.24 -15.63 -34.59
N LYS A 143 7.49 -16.48 -33.88
CA LYS A 143 6.09 -16.21 -33.50
C LYS A 143 5.96 -15.22 -32.34
N PHE A 144 6.89 -15.25 -31.38
CA PHE A 144 6.89 -14.37 -30.21
C PHE A 144 8.22 -13.61 -30.12
N PRO A 145 8.50 -12.69 -31.06
CA PRO A 145 9.76 -11.97 -31.09
C PRO A 145 9.78 -10.82 -30.07
N PHE A 146 11.00 -10.43 -29.69
CA PHE A 146 11.23 -9.09 -29.16
C PHE A 146 11.39 -8.11 -30.33
N THR A 147 10.37 -7.28 -30.56
CA THR A 147 10.34 -6.32 -31.67
C THR A 147 10.95 -4.99 -31.23
N ILE A 148 11.90 -4.48 -32.01
CA ILE A 148 12.41 -3.12 -31.84
C ILE A 148 11.50 -2.19 -32.63
N PRO A 149 10.87 -1.18 -31.99
CA PRO A 149 10.06 -0.20 -32.71
C PRO A 149 10.85 0.50 -33.81
N GLN A 150 10.23 0.64 -34.97
CA GLN A 150 10.75 1.42 -36.10
C GLN A 150 9.70 2.45 -36.53
N PHE A 151 10.16 3.67 -36.79
CA PHE A 151 9.29 4.74 -37.29
C PHE A 151 9.01 4.52 -38.78
N GLN A 152 7.76 4.68 -39.16
CA GLN A 152 7.27 4.59 -40.54
C GLN A 152 6.65 5.94 -40.94
N GLU A 153 6.64 6.26 -42.24
CA GLU A 153 6.11 7.54 -42.73
C GLU A 153 4.59 7.69 -42.52
N ASP A 154 3.87 6.56 -42.46
CA ASP A 154 2.44 6.48 -42.22
C ASP A 154 2.06 6.37 -40.73
N ASP A 155 3.03 6.46 -39.82
CA ASP A 155 2.77 6.44 -38.39
C ASP A 155 1.89 7.62 -37.98
N THR A 156 0.80 7.31 -37.26
CA THR A 156 0.00 8.33 -36.57
C THR A 156 0.80 9.00 -35.45
N ALA A 157 0.30 10.14 -34.96
CA ALA A 157 0.91 10.82 -33.82
C ALA A 157 0.99 9.92 -32.57
N GLN A 158 -0.04 9.11 -32.33
CA GLN A 158 -0.14 8.18 -31.20
C GLN A 158 0.85 7.02 -31.32
N THR A 159 0.93 6.39 -32.50
CA THR A 159 1.89 5.30 -32.74
C THR A 159 3.33 5.80 -32.75
N THR A 160 3.59 7.00 -33.28
CA THR A 160 4.91 7.64 -33.16
C THR A 160 5.27 7.86 -31.69
N ALA A 161 4.33 8.35 -30.88
CA ALA A 161 4.53 8.57 -29.45
C ALA A 161 4.79 7.27 -28.68
N SER A 162 4.04 6.20 -28.95
CA SER A 162 4.21 4.90 -28.30
C SER A 162 5.59 4.31 -28.62
N LYS A 163 6.02 4.36 -29.89
CA LYS A 163 7.34 3.91 -30.35
C LYS A 163 8.47 4.75 -29.73
N ALA A 164 8.34 6.09 -29.73
CA ALA A 164 9.32 6.99 -29.15
C ALA A 164 9.46 6.78 -27.62
N ARG A 165 8.36 6.53 -26.91
CA ARG A 165 8.38 6.21 -25.47
C ARG A 165 9.25 4.98 -25.17
N VAL A 166 9.11 3.91 -25.94
CA VAL A 166 9.97 2.72 -25.78
C VAL A 166 11.44 3.02 -26.07
N LEU A 167 11.73 3.80 -27.11
CA LEU A 167 13.10 4.10 -27.55
C LEU A 167 13.83 5.12 -26.65
N SER A 168 13.10 6.06 -26.06
CA SER A 168 13.63 7.06 -25.12
C SER A 168 14.21 6.45 -23.83
N LEU A 169 13.77 5.25 -23.45
CA LEU A 169 14.34 4.51 -22.33
C LEU A 169 15.61 3.76 -22.78
N GLN A 170 16.75 4.45 -22.78
CA GLN A 170 18.00 3.97 -23.38
C GLN A 170 18.45 2.57 -22.90
N GLN A 171 18.34 2.29 -21.60
CA GLN A 171 18.72 1.01 -21.01
C GLN A 171 17.82 -0.12 -21.51
N SER A 172 16.51 0.09 -21.48
CA SER A 172 15.52 -0.87 -22.01
C SER A 172 15.65 -1.06 -23.51
N ALA A 173 15.83 0.01 -24.28
CA ALA A 173 16.05 -0.07 -25.71
C ALA A 173 17.33 -0.85 -26.06
N SER A 174 18.41 -0.65 -25.29
CA SER A 174 19.66 -1.40 -25.47
C SER A 174 19.51 -2.87 -25.12
N PHE A 175 18.79 -3.18 -24.03
CA PHE A 175 18.46 -4.56 -23.67
C PHE A 175 17.59 -5.22 -24.75
N LEU A 176 16.57 -4.52 -25.24
CA LEU A 176 15.69 -4.98 -26.32
C LEU A 176 16.49 -5.31 -27.59
N ARG A 177 17.42 -4.45 -27.99
CA ARG A 177 18.35 -4.72 -29.12
C ARG A 177 19.23 -5.96 -28.89
N ALA A 178 19.65 -6.21 -27.65
CA ALA A 178 20.48 -7.36 -27.32
C ALA A 178 19.71 -8.69 -27.38
N VAL A 179 18.40 -8.69 -27.09
CA VAL A 179 17.56 -9.90 -27.05
C VAL A 179 16.74 -10.12 -28.31
N SER A 180 16.51 -9.08 -29.12
CA SER A 180 15.81 -9.17 -30.40
C SER A 180 16.43 -10.22 -31.31
N GLY A 181 15.60 -11.12 -31.85
CA GLY A 181 16.01 -12.27 -32.67
C GLY A 181 16.70 -13.42 -31.91
N ARG A 182 16.97 -13.29 -30.60
CA ARG A 182 17.71 -14.29 -29.81
C ARG A 182 16.87 -15.02 -28.77
N ALA A 183 15.80 -14.40 -28.29
CA ALA A 183 14.94 -14.95 -27.24
C ALA A 183 13.46 -14.91 -27.61
N VAL A 184 12.69 -15.81 -27.02
CA VAL A 184 11.23 -15.82 -27.07
C VAL A 184 10.70 -14.81 -26.06
N ASN A 185 9.79 -13.95 -26.50
CA ASN A 185 9.12 -12.99 -25.65
C ASN A 185 8.06 -13.69 -24.78
N GLY A 186 8.42 -13.93 -23.53
CA GLY A 186 7.54 -14.55 -22.56
C GLY A 186 6.34 -13.71 -22.15
N LYS A 187 6.40 -12.37 -22.27
CA LYS A 187 5.26 -11.46 -21.99
C LYS A 187 4.14 -11.68 -23.00
N THR A 188 4.46 -11.74 -24.29
CA THR A 188 3.47 -12.02 -25.34
C THR A 188 2.89 -13.43 -25.22
N LEU A 189 3.71 -14.40 -24.81
CA LEU A 189 3.25 -15.76 -24.54
C LEU A 189 2.33 -15.83 -23.32
N TRP A 190 2.64 -15.05 -22.28
CA TRP A 190 1.81 -14.94 -21.09
C TRP A 190 0.42 -14.40 -21.44
N PHE A 191 0.34 -13.28 -22.16
CA PHE A 191 -0.96 -12.72 -22.57
C PHE A 191 -1.82 -13.68 -23.39
N LEU A 192 -1.21 -14.58 -24.17
CA LEU A 192 -1.94 -15.61 -24.89
C LEU A 192 -2.47 -16.73 -23.98
N LEU A 193 -1.71 -17.13 -22.95
CA LEU A 193 -1.97 -18.38 -22.22
C LEU A 193 -2.60 -18.20 -20.84
N TRP A 194 -2.45 -17.06 -20.20
CA TRP A 194 -2.70 -16.96 -18.76
C TRP A 194 -4.17 -17.17 -18.37
N GLN A 195 -5.11 -16.64 -19.16
CA GLN A 195 -6.56 -16.83 -18.95
C GLN A 195 -7.02 -18.22 -19.41
N ASN A 196 -6.46 -18.72 -20.53
CA ASN A 196 -6.84 -20.01 -21.07
C ASN A 196 -5.64 -20.70 -21.76
N PRO A 197 -4.97 -21.65 -21.07
CA PRO A 197 -3.82 -22.35 -21.62
C PRO A 197 -4.11 -23.14 -22.91
N THR A 198 -5.38 -23.46 -23.20
CA THR A 198 -5.75 -24.19 -24.42
C THR A 198 -5.61 -23.36 -25.69
N GLN A 199 -5.47 -22.03 -25.59
CA GLN A 199 -5.20 -21.14 -26.72
C GLN A 199 -3.90 -21.49 -27.45
N ILE A 200 -2.96 -22.17 -26.79
CA ILE A 200 -1.73 -22.66 -27.43
C ILE A 200 -2.00 -23.59 -28.64
N ASN A 201 -3.20 -24.19 -28.71
CA ASN A 201 -3.63 -25.01 -29.85
C ASN A 201 -3.68 -24.25 -31.18
N GLN A 202 -3.74 -22.91 -31.15
CA GLN A 202 -3.70 -22.08 -32.36
C GLN A 202 -2.41 -22.30 -33.17
N LEU A 203 -1.32 -22.74 -32.53
CA LEU A 203 -0.03 -23.03 -33.15
C LEU A 203 0.05 -24.40 -33.84
N ILE A 204 -1.00 -25.22 -33.74
CA ILE A 204 -1.03 -26.59 -34.27
C ILE A 204 -1.25 -26.56 -35.79
N LEU A 205 -0.38 -27.28 -36.48
CA LEU A 205 -0.44 -27.53 -37.91
C LEU A 205 -1.52 -28.58 -38.21
N ALA A 206 -2.37 -28.30 -39.20
CA ALA A 206 -3.36 -29.26 -39.68
C ALA A 206 -2.69 -30.37 -40.51
N PRO A 207 -3.30 -31.57 -40.62
CA PRO A 207 -2.79 -32.63 -41.48
C PRO A 207 -2.60 -32.14 -42.91
N ASN A 208 -1.45 -32.43 -43.53
CA ASN A 208 -1.07 -32.06 -44.90
C ASN A 208 -0.80 -30.57 -45.18
N GLN A 209 -0.65 -29.73 -44.15
CA GLN A 209 -0.16 -28.35 -44.32
C GLN A 209 1.36 -28.26 -44.10
N SER A 210 2.01 -27.31 -44.77
CA SER A 210 3.40 -26.96 -44.48
C SER A 210 3.48 -25.99 -43.31
N PRO A 211 4.49 -26.10 -42.40
CA PRO A 211 4.69 -25.16 -41.31
C PRO A 211 4.79 -23.72 -41.81
N ASN A 212 4.21 -22.78 -41.08
CA ASN A 212 4.38 -21.34 -41.28
C ASN A 212 4.58 -20.63 -39.93
N ALA A 213 4.72 -19.30 -39.95
CA ALA A 213 4.96 -18.51 -38.74
C ALA A 213 3.84 -18.65 -37.68
N GLU A 214 2.60 -18.88 -38.12
CA GLU A 214 1.42 -18.99 -37.25
C GLU A 214 1.21 -20.42 -36.72
N LYS A 215 1.46 -21.42 -37.55
CA LYS A 215 1.16 -22.83 -37.32
C LYS A 215 2.35 -23.69 -37.69
N PHE A 216 3.02 -24.25 -36.69
CA PHE A 216 4.26 -25.01 -36.87
C PHE A 216 4.37 -26.25 -35.98
N ILE A 217 3.47 -26.43 -35.00
CA ILE A 217 3.51 -27.60 -34.12
C ILE A 217 2.81 -28.77 -34.80
N LEU A 218 3.51 -29.91 -34.93
CA LEU A 218 2.94 -31.14 -35.48
C LEU A 218 1.77 -31.63 -34.63
N SER A 219 0.68 -32.08 -35.25
CA SER A 219 -0.54 -32.50 -34.52
C SER A 219 -0.29 -33.64 -33.51
N LYS A 220 0.72 -34.48 -33.74
CA LYS A 220 1.18 -35.52 -32.81
C LYS A 220 1.75 -34.98 -31.49
N HIS A 221 2.24 -33.73 -31.45
CA HIS A 221 2.78 -33.07 -30.26
C HIS A 221 1.74 -32.19 -29.55
N LYS A 222 0.45 -32.26 -29.94
CA LYS A 222 -0.63 -31.47 -29.32
C LYS A 222 -0.71 -31.65 -27.80
N ASN A 223 -0.71 -32.89 -27.33
CA ASN A 223 -0.87 -33.19 -25.90
C ASN A 223 0.35 -32.73 -25.09
N LEU A 224 1.55 -32.82 -25.67
CA LEU A 224 2.77 -32.25 -25.08
C LEU A 224 2.61 -30.74 -24.89
N LEU A 225 2.18 -30.04 -25.93
CA LEU A 225 2.07 -28.58 -25.92
C LEU A 225 1.06 -28.10 -24.86
N LEU A 226 -0.09 -28.77 -24.76
CA LEU A 226 -1.10 -28.46 -23.73
C LEU A 226 -0.59 -28.69 -22.32
N LEU A 227 0.12 -29.81 -22.08
CA LEU A 227 0.74 -30.10 -20.79
C LEU A 227 1.77 -29.03 -20.40
N VAL A 228 2.64 -28.65 -21.34
CA VAL A 228 3.68 -27.65 -21.13
C VAL A 228 3.08 -26.27 -20.88
N ALA A 229 2.06 -25.88 -21.63
CA ALA A 229 1.35 -24.61 -21.43
C ALA A 229 0.73 -24.54 -20.03
N ALA A 230 0.03 -25.59 -19.58
CA ALA A 230 -0.56 -25.63 -18.25
C ALA A 230 0.50 -25.55 -17.14
N LYS A 231 1.56 -26.37 -17.22
CA LYS A 231 2.67 -26.34 -16.25
C LYS A 231 3.40 -25.00 -16.23
N TRP A 232 3.56 -24.37 -17.39
CA TRP A 232 4.24 -23.08 -17.48
C TRP A 232 3.41 -21.94 -16.91
N VAL A 233 2.11 -21.90 -17.17
CA VAL A 233 1.21 -20.90 -16.56
C VAL A 233 1.19 -21.06 -15.04
N GLU A 234 1.08 -22.30 -14.53
CA GLU A 234 1.15 -22.60 -13.10
C GLU A 234 2.51 -22.17 -12.51
N PHE A 235 3.62 -22.40 -13.21
CA PHE A 235 4.94 -21.93 -12.80
C PHE A 235 4.99 -20.40 -12.68
N VAL A 236 4.49 -19.65 -13.68
CA VAL A 236 4.51 -18.18 -13.65
C VAL A 236 3.60 -17.64 -12.54
N LYS A 237 2.40 -18.21 -12.38
CA LYS A 237 1.48 -17.85 -11.28
C LYS A 237 2.13 -18.05 -9.92
N ASN A 238 2.81 -19.18 -9.71
CA ASN A 238 3.49 -19.49 -8.45
C ASN A 238 4.73 -18.63 -8.20
N GLU A 239 5.54 -18.35 -9.22
CA GLU A 239 6.76 -17.53 -9.11
C GLU A 239 6.43 -16.08 -8.71
N LEU A 240 5.32 -15.54 -9.23
CA LEU A 240 4.89 -14.16 -9.00
C LEU A 240 3.76 -14.03 -7.97
N ASN A 241 3.28 -15.14 -7.41
CA ASN A 241 2.13 -15.23 -6.50
C ASN A 241 0.89 -14.48 -7.04
N LEU A 242 0.55 -14.71 -8.31
CA LEU A 242 -0.54 -13.99 -9.00
C LEU A 242 -1.92 -14.49 -8.54
N PRO A 243 -2.96 -13.64 -8.65
CA PRO A 243 -4.35 -14.10 -8.55
C PRO A 243 -4.70 -15.09 -9.68
N GLU A 244 -5.80 -15.82 -9.53
CA GLU A 244 -6.20 -16.81 -10.55
C GLU A 244 -6.81 -16.17 -11.80
N SER A 245 -7.48 -15.02 -11.63
CA SER A 245 -8.10 -14.20 -12.69
C SER A 245 -7.90 -12.70 -12.42
N ASP A 246 -8.09 -11.87 -13.45
CA ASP A 246 -8.05 -10.40 -13.33
C ASP A 246 -9.20 -9.88 -12.43
N GLU A 247 -10.31 -10.62 -12.36
CA GLU A 247 -11.51 -10.24 -11.62
C GLU A 247 -11.33 -10.40 -10.10
N GLN A 248 -10.37 -11.22 -9.65
CA GLN A 248 -10.08 -11.45 -8.23
C GLN A 248 -9.32 -10.30 -7.55
N ASP A 249 -8.90 -9.28 -8.29
CA ASP A 249 -8.23 -8.11 -7.76
C ASP A 249 -9.14 -7.40 -6.73
N CYS A 250 -8.62 -7.17 -5.52
CA CYS A 250 -9.35 -6.44 -4.48
C CYS A 250 -9.18 -4.92 -4.59
N TRP A 251 -8.38 -4.43 -5.54
CA TRP A 251 -8.09 -3.01 -5.74
C TRP A 251 -9.22 -2.28 -6.49
N LEU A 252 -9.89 -1.37 -5.80
CA LEU A 252 -10.85 -0.44 -6.36
C LEU A 252 -10.12 0.79 -6.89
N ARG A 253 -10.16 0.98 -8.21
CA ARG A 253 -9.35 2.01 -8.91
C ARG A 253 -9.87 3.41 -8.64
N GLU A 254 -11.18 3.54 -8.59
CA GLU A 254 -11.92 4.76 -8.29
C GLU A 254 -11.69 5.27 -6.86
N ARG A 255 -11.45 4.36 -5.91
CA ARG A 255 -11.15 4.66 -4.50
C ARG A 255 -9.65 4.70 -4.20
N LEU A 256 -8.81 4.11 -5.04
CA LEU A 256 -7.37 3.96 -4.79
C LEU A 256 -7.07 3.16 -3.51
N GLU A 257 -7.88 2.14 -3.24
CA GLU A 257 -7.83 1.29 -2.05
C GLU A 257 -8.21 -0.15 -2.37
N TYR A 258 -7.95 -1.05 -1.44
CA TYR A 258 -8.41 -2.43 -1.48
C TYR A 258 -9.69 -2.59 -0.65
N SER A 259 -10.61 -3.43 -1.14
CA SER A 259 -11.81 -3.83 -0.41
C SER A 259 -12.01 -5.34 -0.49
N PHE A 260 -12.37 -5.97 0.62
CA PHE A 260 -12.62 -7.41 0.68
C PHE A 260 -13.47 -7.77 1.91
N ARG A 261 -13.98 -9.00 1.93
CA ARG A 261 -14.77 -9.52 3.05
C ARG A 261 -14.27 -10.87 3.52
N THR A 262 -14.49 -11.15 4.81
CA THR A 262 -14.27 -12.47 5.40
C THR A 262 -15.51 -12.88 6.21
N GLU A 263 -15.67 -14.17 6.45
CA GLU A 263 -16.77 -14.67 7.27
C GLU A 263 -16.24 -15.62 8.33
N VAL A 264 -16.89 -15.61 9.47
CA VAL A 264 -16.70 -16.55 10.56
C VAL A 264 -17.98 -17.36 10.72
N ASP A 265 -17.84 -18.69 10.82
CA ASP A 265 -18.95 -19.58 11.17
C ASP A 265 -19.06 -19.66 12.69
N GLU A 266 -20.25 -19.37 13.23
CA GLU A 266 -20.50 -19.37 14.67
C GLU A 266 -20.68 -20.78 15.25
N GLY A 267 -20.84 -21.80 14.40
CA GLY A 267 -21.06 -23.18 14.79
C GLY A 267 -22.51 -23.52 15.16
N ASP A 268 -23.45 -22.59 15.04
CA ASP A 268 -24.88 -22.78 15.30
C ASP A 268 -25.75 -22.58 14.04
N GLY A 269 -25.13 -22.62 12.86
CA GLY A 269 -25.75 -22.32 11.57
C GLY A 269 -25.81 -20.83 11.22
N THR A 270 -25.37 -19.95 12.11
CA THR A 270 -25.23 -18.51 11.85
C THR A 270 -23.79 -18.15 11.51
N LYS A 271 -23.62 -16.97 10.92
CA LYS A 271 -22.35 -16.47 10.40
C LYS A 271 -22.23 -14.99 10.77
N THR A 272 -21.02 -14.57 11.09
CA THR A 272 -20.64 -13.16 11.20
C THR A 272 -19.82 -12.79 9.97
N GLU A 273 -20.22 -11.74 9.26
CA GLU A 273 -19.49 -11.19 8.09
C GLU A 273 -18.67 -9.98 8.53
N LEU A 274 -17.37 -10.04 8.24
CA LEU A 274 -16.41 -8.97 8.48
C LEU A 274 -16.06 -8.31 7.15
N ASN A 275 -16.14 -6.99 7.10
CA ASN A 275 -15.91 -6.18 5.93
C ASN A 275 -14.69 -5.28 6.17
N ALA A 276 -13.73 -5.30 5.25
CA ALA A 276 -12.65 -4.35 5.20
C ALA A 276 -12.93 -3.43 4.00
N GLU A 277 -13.62 -2.32 4.26
CA GLU A 277 -14.05 -1.42 3.20
C GLU A 277 -12.87 -0.59 2.66
N GLU A 278 -12.05 -0.04 3.55
CA GLU A 278 -10.96 0.90 3.23
C GLU A 278 -9.60 0.34 3.67
N TYR A 279 -8.95 -0.44 2.81
CA TYR A 279 -7.62 -0.97 3.10
C TYR A 279 -6.56 -0.45 2.12
N PHE A 280 -5.57 0.30 2.62
CA PHE A 280 -4.49 0.83 1.77
C PHE A 280 -3.15 1.03 2.49
N HIS A 281 -3.08 0.69 3.77
CA HIS A 281 -1.97 1.05 4.65
C HIS A 281 -0.79 0.08 4.59
N GLY A 282 -0.91 -1.11 3.99
CA GLY A 282 0.18 -2.10 3.89
C GLY A 282 0.33 -3.04 5.09
N HIS A 283 -0.56 -2.96 6.08
CA HIS A 283 -0.61 -3.87 7.22
C HIS A 283 -2.05 -4.00 7.70
N LEU A 284 -2.55 -5.23 7.79
CA LEU A 284 -3.89 -5.50 8.29
C LEU A 284 -3.84 -5.71 9.80
N ASP A 285 -4.82 -5.14 10.49
CA ASP A 285 -5.02 -5.35 11.92
C ASP A 285 -6.53 -5.28 12.24
N TRP A 286 -6.91 -5.51 13.49
CA TRP A 286 -8.33 -5.54 13.92
C TRP A 286 -9.12 -4.31 13.48
N PHE A 287 -8.52 -3.11 13.52
CA PHE A 287 -9.17 -1.86 13.14
C PHE A 287 -9.41 -1.70 11.63
N SER A 288 -8.91 -2.62 10.81
CA SER A 288 -9.17 -2.64 9.37
C SER A 288 -10.49 -3.32 9.00
N PHE A 289 -11.23 -3.82 10.00
CA PHE A 289 -12.44 -4.60 9.80
C PHE A 289 -13.61 -4.04 10.61
N ASP A 290 -14.76 -4.02 9.97
CA ASP A 290 -16.06 -3.78 10.60
C ASP A 290 -16.94 -5.02 10.44
N VAL A 291 -17.94 -5.16 11.31
CA VAL A 291 -18.95 -6.21 11.24
C VAL A 291 -20.10 -5.72 10.37
N ALA A 292 -20.11 -6.16 9.12
CA ALA A 292 -21.19 -5.84 8.16
C ALA A 292 -22.48 -6.63 8.45
N LYS A 293 -22.35 -7.84 9.02
CA LYS A 293 -23.50 -8.64 9.41
C LYS A 293 -23.21 -9.44 10.66
N GLU A 294 -23.97 -9.16 11.71
CA GLU A 294 -23.89 -9.91 12.95
C GLU A 294 -24.48 -11.32 12.83
N LYS A 295 -24.04 -12.18 13.76
CA LYS A 295 -24.65 -13.49 13.96
C LYS A 295 -26.16 -13.36 14.17
N GLY A 296 -26.92 -14.24 13.51
CA GLY A 296 -28.35 -14.33 13.72
C GLY A 296 -28.69 -14.95 15.09
N ASN A 297 -29.96 -14.91 15.46
CA ASN A 297 -30.44 -15.72 16.57
C ASN A 297 -30.62 -17.17 16.13
N SER A 298 -29.89 -18.09 16.74
CA SER A 298 -30.06 -19.53 16.56
C SER A 298 -30.38 -20.21 17.88
N ASN A 299 -31.22 -21.23 17.81
CA ASN A 299 -31.53 -22.13 18.94
C ASN A 299 -30.80 -23.47 18.79
N LEU A 300 -29.91 -23.61 17.81
CA LEU A 300 -29.12 -24.82 17.60
C LEU A 300 -27.98 -24.86 18.62
N ALA A 301 -27.60 -26.08 19.03
CA ALA A 301 -26.40 -26.27 19.84
C ALA A 301 -25.16 -25.97 18.98
N TYR A 302 -24.16 -25.32 19.58
CA TYR A 302 -22.90 -25.06 18.91
C TYR A 302 -22.16 -26.36 18.58
N ASP A 303 -21.62 -26.42 17.37
CA ASP A 303 -20.65 -27.44 16.96
C ASP A 303 -19.30 -27.14 17.60
N GLU A 304 -18.88 -28.01 18.54
CA GLU A 304 -17.61 -27.90 19.27
C GLU A 304 -16.38 -27.99 18.37
N SER A 305 -16.52 -28.49 17.13
CA SER A 305 -15.43 -28.52 16.15
C SER A 305 -15.19 -27.17 15.46
N ILE A 306 -16.20 -26.29 15.47
CA ILE A 306 -16.15 -24.95 14.87
C ILE A 306 -15.93 -23.90 15.95
N ARG A 307 -16.78 -23.90 16.98
CA ARG A 307 -16.70 -22.98 18.12
C ARG A 307 -16.05 -23.71 19.30
N LYS A 308 -14.78 -23.40 19.54
CA LYS A 308 -14.01 -24.03 20.61
C LYS A 308 -14.12 -23.21 21.89
N ARG A 309 -14.63 -23.83 22.95
CA ARG A 309 -14.64 -23.25 24.29
C ARG A 309 -13.49 -23.79 25.13
N GLU A 310 -12.68 -22.90 25.68
CA GLU A 310 -11.54 -23.23 26.55
C GLU A 310 -11.70 -22.55 27.92
N VAL A 311 -11.28 -23.25 28.98
CA VAL A 311 -11.22 -22.67 30.33
C VAL A 311 -9.78 -22.69 30.80
N LEU A 312 -9.17 -21.52 30.83
CA LEU A 312 -7.84 -21.33 31.37
C LEU A 312 -7.91 -21.32 32.89
N THR A 313 -6.91 -21.91 33.55
CA THR A 313 -6.68 -21.71 34.98
C THR A 313 -5.24 -21.25 35.14
N VAL A 314 -5.06 -20.01 35.58
CA VAL A 314 -3.74 -19.37 35.67
C VAL A 314 -3.57 -18.68 37.02
N ILE A 315 -2.33 -18.39 37.37
CA ILE A 315 -2.00 -17.42 38.40
C ILE A 315 -1.82 -16.08 37.68
N PRO A 316 -2.68 -15.08 37.92
CA PRO A 316 -2.53 -13.78 37.28
C PRO A 316 -1.23 -13.11 37.75
N SER A 317 -0.57 -12.39 36.84
CA SER A 317 0.62 -11.60 37.17
C SER A 317 0.26 -10.12 37.26
N GLU A 318 0.86 -9.37 38.18
CA GLU A 318 0.72 -7.91 38.22
C GLU A 318 1.23 -7.29 36.91
N ALA A 319 0.43 -6.39 36.34
CA ALA A 319 0.83 -5.61 35.18
C ALA A 319 1.92 -4.63 35.61
N SER A 320 3.12 -4.79 35.04
CA SER A 320 4.27 -3.96 35.35
C SER A 320 4.79 -3.26 34.10
N PHE A 321 5.37 -2.08 34.30
CA PHE A 321 6.07 -1.33 33.28
C PHE A 321 7.42 -0.85 33.82
N ALA A 322 8.33 -0.52 32.92
CA ALA A 322 9.65 -0.04 33.32
C ALA A 322 9.52 1.30 34.08
N GLY A 323 10.14 1.42 35.25
CA GLY A 323 10.05 2.60 36.11
C GLY A 323 8.76 2.67 36.94
N MET A 324 7.96 1.62 36.96
CA MET A 324 6.81 1.51 37.86
C MET A 324 7.26 1.55 39.33
N PRO A 325 6.65 2.38 40.18
CA PRO A 325 6.89 2.33 41.62
C PRO A 325 6.51 0.96 42.15
N ASN A 326 7.29 0.41 43.09
CA ASN A 326 6.89 -0.82 43.76
C ASN A 326 5.57 -0.61 44.49
N SER A 327 4.73 -1.65 44.56
CA SER A 327 3.52 -1.65 45.39
C SER A 327 3.80 -1.57 46.90
N ARG A 328 5.09 -1.54 47.30
CA ARG A 328 5.56 -1.33 48.66
C ARG A 328 5.87 0.13 48.96
N TRP A 329 5.84 0.47 50.25
CA TRP A 329 5.84 1.85 50.74
C TRP A 329 7.08 2.68 50.42
N TRP A 330 8.22 2.05 50.12
CA TRP A 330 9.42 2.79 49.73
C TRP A 330 10.33 1.92 48.85
N GLU A 331 10.59 2.43 47.65
CA GLU A 331 11.70 2.04 46.79
C GLU A 331 12.24 3.32 46.16
N MET A 332 13.56 3.40 45.93
CA MET A 332 14.11 4.48 45.13
C MET A 332 13.88 4.14 43.66
N GLU A 333 13.05 4.92 42.98
CA GLU A 333 12.77 4.75 41.56
C GLU A 333 14.05 4.84 40.73
N ASP A 334 14.11 4.07 39.65
CA ASP A 334 15.20 4.15 38.69
C ASP A 334 15.12 5.48 37.93
N GLY A 335 16.06 6.39 38.21
CA GLY A 335 16.16 7.69 37.55
C GLY A 335 16.44 7.62 36.04
N SER A 336 16.66 6.44 35.46
CA SER A 336 16.66 6.26 34.00
C SER A 336 15.29 6.50 33.36
N ILE A 337 14.21 6.42 34.14
CA ILE A 337 12.82 6.61 33.70
C ILE A 337 12.18 7.74 34.53
N ASP A 338 12.03 8.91 33.91
CA ASP A 338 11.44 10.11 34.52
C ASP A 338 10.06 10.39 33.94
N LEU A 339 9.04 9.76 34.53
CA LEU A 339 7.64 9.99 34.15
C LEU A 339 7.15 11.39 34.55
N GLY A 340 7.77 12.03 35.53
CA GLY A 340 7.43 13.38 35.98
C GLY A 340 7.80 14.48 34.98
N ASN A 341 8.78 14.24 34.12
CA ASN A 341 9.19 15.15 33.04
C ASN A 341 8.47 14.88 31.72
N LEU A 342 7.46 14.01 31.70
CA LEU A 342 6.68 13.74 30.51
C LEU A 342 5.79 14.94 30.17
N LYS A 343 6.20 15.72 29.16
CA LYS A 343 5.44 16.86 28.66
C LYS A 343 4.34 16.39 27.70
N ALA A 344 3.10 16.40 28.16
CA ALA A 344 1.91 16.18 27.35
C ALA A 344 1.20 17.51 27.05
N SER A 345 0.83 17.73 25.78
CA SER A 345 -0.18 18.74 25.43
C SER A 345 -1.58 18.21 25.75
N ASP A 346 -2.56 19.09 25.82
CA ASP A 346 -4.00 18.78 25.83
C ASP A 346 -4.44 17.86 24.68
N THR A 347 -3.78 17.91 23.53
CA THR A 347 -4.02 17.01 22.38
C THR A 347 -3.33 15.65 22.49
N ASP A 348 -2.41 15.46 23.44
CA ASP A 348 -1.62 14.23 23.57
C ASP A 348 -2.34 13.19 24.46
N ILE A 349 -3.54 12.76 24.06
CA ILE A 349 -4.41 11.86 24.86
C ILE A 349 -3.65 10.61 25.33
N ALA A 350 -2.88 9.96 24.45
CA ALA A 350 -2.12 8.76 24.79
C ALA A 350 -1.10 8.99 25.92
N LYS A 351 -0.39 10.14 25.89
CA LYS A 351 0.55 10.49 26.95
C LYS A 351 -0.17 10.74 28.28
N ILE A 352 -1.31 11.42 28.22
CA ILE A 352 -2.14 11.69 29.41
C ILE A 352 -2.62 10.37 30.01
N LEU A 353 -3.16 9.45 29.19
CA LEU A 353 -3.63 8.14 29.64
C LEU A 353 -2.52 7.31 30.28
N VAL A 354 -1.35 7.21 29.65
CA VAL A 354 -0.20 6.46 30.21
C VAL A 354 0.27 7.08 31.53
N THR A 355 0.33 8.41 31.60
CA THR A 355 0.74 9.12 32.83
C THR A 355 -0.26 8.89 33.95
N GLN A 356 -1.56 8.98 33.64
CA GLN A 356 -2.62 8.75 34.62
C GLN A 356 -2.63 7.30 35.10
N TYR A 357 -2.49 6.34 34.20
CA TYR A 357 -2.33 4.93 34.55
C TYR A 357 -1.14 4.73 35.49
N ALA A 358 0.05 5.20 35.08
CA ALA A 358 1.29 4.99 35.81
C ALA A 358 1.34 5.65 37.20
N LEU A 359 0.66 6.78 37.38
CA LEU A 359 0.70 7.53 38.65
C LEU A 359 -0.49 7.24 39.57
N GLN A 360 -1.65 6.87 39.03
CA GLN A 360 -2.89 6.80 39.80
C GLN A 360 -3.51 5.41 39.86
N TYR A 361 -3.36 4.59 38.81
CA TYR A 361 -4.15 3.35 38.66
C TYR A 361 -3.31 2.08 38.54
N SER A 362 -1.98 2.15 38.53
CA SER A 362 -1.09 1.01 38.21
C SER A 362 -1.16 -0.15 39.19
N ASN A 363 -1.62 0.06 40.42
CA ASN A 363 -1.41 -0.87 41.53
C ASN A 363 -2.35 -2.09 41.52
N ASP A 364 -3.47 -2.02 40.78
CA ASP A 364 -4.54 -3.04 40.84
C ASP A 364 -4.78 -3.75 39.49
N TRP A 365 -3.79 -3.73 38.59
CA TRP A 365 -3.91 -4.34 37.27
C TRP A 365 -3.25 -5.71 37.23
N LEU A 366 -4.02 -6.69 36.77
CA LEU A 366 -3.59 -8.07 36.62
C LEU A 366 -3.63 -8.47 35.15
N ALA A 367 -2.58 -9.14 34.70
CA ALA A 367 -2.46 -9.69 33.36
C ALA A 367 -2.67 -11.21 33.39
N ILE A 368 -3.51 -11.70 32.47
CA ILE A 368 -3.69 -13.12 32.16
C ILE A 368 -3.16 -13.33 30.75
N PRO A 369 -1.98 -13.96 30.56
CA PRO A 369 -1.47 -14.24 29.24
C PRO A 369 -2.32 -15.33 28.56
N TYR A 370 -2.70 -15.09 27.31
CA TYR A 370 -3.41 -16.07 26.49
C TYR A 370 -2.93 -16.00 25.04
N ASP A 371 -2.57 -17.16 24.48
CA ASP A 371 -2.15 -17.28 23.09
C ASP A 371 -3.38 -17.42 22.18
N ILE A 372 -3.62 -16.39 21.37
CA ILE A 372 -4.68 -16.39 20.37
C ILE A 372 -4.11 -16.82 19.01
N PRO A 373 -4.68 -17.84 18.36
CA PRO A 373 -4.31 -18.18 16.99
C PRO A 373 -4.72 -17.10 16.00
N THR A 374 -3.93 -16.91 14.95
CA THR A 374 -4.27 -15.98 13.86
C THR A 374 -5.51 -16.41 13.07
N GLY A 375 -6.18 -15.47 12.43
CA GLY A 375 -7.42 -15.70 11.69
C GLY A 375 -8.58 -16.12 12.61
N SER A 376 -8.56 -15.70 13.87
CA SER A 376 -9.58 -16.04 14.85
C SER A 376 -10.28 -14.81 15.42
N MET A 377 -11.52 -15.02 15.85
CA MET A 377 -12.32 -14.07 16.59
C MET A 377 -12.63 -14.68 17.95
N VAL A 378 -12.26 -13.97 19.02
CA VAL A 378 -12.21 -14.50 20.39
C VAL A 378 -13.12 -13.71 21.32
N GLU A 379 -13.94 -14.43 22.08
CA GLU A 379 -14.84 -13.88 23.09
C GLU A 379 -14.39 -14.34 24.49
N VAL A 380 -14.21 -13.40 25.41
CA VAL A 380 -14.03 -13.71 26.83
C VAL A 380 -15.42 -13.72 27.48
N GLU A 381 -15.93 -14.90 27.82
CA GLU A 381 -17.26 -15.04 28.44
C GLU A 381 -17.29 -14.45 29.87
N GLY A 382 -16.16 -14.56 30.57
CA GLY A 382 -16.03 -14.08 31.94
C GLY A 382 -14.79 -14.62 32.63
N ILE A 383 -14.40 -13.95 33.70
CA ILE A 383 -13.22 -14.30 34.49
C ILE A 383 -13.65 -14.49 35.94
N LEU A 384 -13.34 -15.65 36.52
CA LEU A 384 -13.53 -15.94 37.94
C LEU A 384 -12.18 -15.83 38.65
N VAL A 385 -12.03 -14.85 39.54
CA VAL A 385 -10.82 -14.64 40.34
C VAL A 385 -11.05 -15.19 41.74
N ARG A 386 -10.08 -15.94 42.25
CA ARG A 386 -10.02 -16.39 43.64
C ARG A 386 -8.93 -15.63 44.38
N ASP A 387 -9.27 -15.05 45.52
CA ASP A 387 -8.35 -14.28 46.35
C ASP A 387 -7.61 -15.15 47.40
N THR A 388 -6.67 -14.51 48.12
CA THR A 388 -5.93 -15.12 49.24
C THR A 388 -6.82 -15.58 50.40
N PHE A 389 -8.01 -15.01 50.57
CA PHE A 389 -8.99 -15.40 51.60
C PHE A 389 -9.90 -16.56 51.15
N GLY A 390 -9.78 -17.00 49.90
CA GLY A 390 -10.55 -18.08 49.31
C GLY A 390 -11.95 -17.68 48.82
N GLN A 391 -12.23 -16.38 48.74
CA GLN A 391 -13.43 -15.83 48.12
C GLN A 391 -13.29 -15.88 46.60
N ASN A 392 -14.41 -16.03 45.89
CA ASN A 392 -14.43 -16.02 44.43
C ASN A 392 -15.21 -14.80 43.95
N PHE A 393 -14.60 -14.03 43.05
CA PHE A 393 -15.17 -12.85 42.42
C PHE A 393 -15.37 -13.13 40.94
N PHE A 394 -16.59 -12.95 40.45
CA PHE A 394 -16.87 -12.99 39.02
C PHE A 394 -16.64 -11.58 38.46
N VAL A 395 -15.63 -11.45 37.60
CA VAL A 395 -15.28 -10.21 36.92
C VAL A 395 -16.09 -10.16 35.64
N GLU A 396 -17.01 -9.20 35.60
CA GLU A 396 -17.84 -8.90 34.44
C GLU A 396 -17.10 -7.96 33.48
N ALA A 397 -17.54 -7.90 32.23
CA ALA A 397 -17.03 -6.95 31.26
C ALA A 397 -17.23 -5.50 31.76
N ALA A 398 -16.22 -4.65 31.53
CA ALA A 398 -16.28 -3.24 31.92
C ALA A 398 -17.41 -2.49 31.21
N HIS A 399 -17.74 -2.88 29.97
CA HIS A 399 -18.86 -2.33 29.23
C HIS A 399 -20.14 -3.16 29.42
N LYS A 400 -21.23 -2.49 29.86
CA LYS A 400 -22.57 -3.04 29.97
C LYS A 400 -23.56 -2.18 29.18
N ASP A 401 -24.48 -2.86 28.48
CA ASP A 401 -25.45 -2.21 27.61
C ASP A 401 -26.37 -1.28 28.44
N GLY A 402 -26.50 -0.02 28.03
CA GLY A 402 -27.34 0.99 28.69
C GLY A 402 -26.59 2.04 29.54
N GLU A 403 -25.27 1.95 29.66
CA GLU A 403 -24.46 2.99 30.33
C GLU A 403 -23.91 4.03 29.33
N SER A 404 -24.53 5.22 29.30
CA SER A 404 -24.26 6.29 28.33
C SER A 404 -22.86 6.94 28.39
N TRP A 405 -22.05 6.60 29.38
CA TRP A 405 -20.73 7.21 29.59
C TRP A 405 -19.57 6.34 29.06
N ASN A 406 -19.87 5.09 28.67
CA ASN A 406 -18.91 4.06 28.26
C ASN A 406 -19.01 3.69 26.77
N GLU A 407 -19.46 4.61 25.92
CA GLU A 407 -19.70 4.36 24.48
C GLU A 407 -18.41 4.15 23.65
N TRP A 408 -17.23 4.25 24.26
CA TRP A 408 -15.95 3.97 23.61
C TRP A 408 -15.33 2.68 24.13
N ASN A 409 -14.87 1.82 23.22
CA ASN A 409 -14.16 0.58 23.55
C ASN A 409 -12.96 0.38 22.62
N MET A 410 -11.86 -0.16 23.16
CA MET A 410 -10.65 -0.49 22.41
C MET A 410 -10.65 -1.99 22.06
N TYR A 411 -10.19 -2.34 20.86
CA TYR A 411 -10.15 -3.72 20.34
C TYR A 411 -11.51 -4.36 20.01
N SER A 412 -12.60 -3.59 20.07
CA SER A 412 -13.91 -3.98 19.54
C SER A 412 -14.05 -3.59 18.09
N LEU A 413 -14.87 -4.34 17.34
CA LEU A 413 -15.19 -4.04 15.96
C LEU A 413 -16.49 -3.24 15.88
N THR A 414 -16.55 -2.24 15.01
CA THR A 414 -17.80 -1.52 14.76
C THR A 414 -18.79 -2.41 14.02
N VAL A 415 -20.07 -2.37 14.42
CA VAL A 415 -21.16 -3.04 13.73
C VAL A 415 -21.90 -2.04 12.87
N GLU A 416 -21.94 -2.30 11.56
CA GLU A 416 -22.63 -1.47 10.59
C GLU A 416 -24.17 -1.63 10.75
N LYS A 417 -24.87 -0.55 11.10
CA LYS A 417 -26.35 -0.50 11.14
C LYS A 417 -26.96 0.40 10.05
N GLY A 418 -26.23 1.45 9.68
CA GLY A 418 -26.58 2.39 8.61
C GLY A 418 -25.90 3.75 8.82
N GLU A 419 -25.82 4.57 7.77
CA GLU A 419 -25.07 5.85 7.74
C GLU A 419 -25.48 6.85 8.85
N PHE A 420 -26.74 6.84 9.26
CA PHE A 420 -27.29 7.78 10.25
C PHE A 420 -27.67 7.12 11.59
N GLU A 421 -27.40 5.83 11.75
CA GLU A 421 -27.65 5.12 13.01
C GLU A 421 -26.40 5.12 13.88
N THR A 422 -26.58 5.20 15.20
CA THR A 422 -25.45 5.06 16.13
C THR A 422 -24.84 3.67 15.98
N PRO A 423 -23.56 3.56 15.62
CA PRO A 423 -22.90 2.27 15.44
C PRO A 423 -22.92 1.50 16.76
N ASP A 424 -23.12 0.19 16.64
CA ASP A 424 -22.95 -0.75 17.75
C ASP A 424 -21.54 -1.34 17.67
N PHE A 425 -21.16 -2.19 18.61
CA PHE A 425 -19.85 -2.83 18.57
C PHE A 425 -19.87 -4.28 19.03
N ASP A 426 -19.08 -5.09 18.34
CA ASP A 426 -18.83 -6.48 18.70
C ASP A 426 -17.66 -6.53 19.69
N LYS A 427 -17.90 -7.14 20.86
CA LYS A 427 -16.95 -7.22 21.98
C LYS A 427 -15.84 -8.26 21.76
N ARG A 428 -15.89 -9.03 20.68
CA ARG A 428 -14.88 -10.05 20.37
C ARG A 428 -13.62 -9.42 19.79
N VAL A 429 -12.47 -9.96 20.19
CA VAL A 429 -11.17 -9.55 19.67
C VAL A 429 -10.89 -10.31 18.38
N LEU A 430 -10.63 -9.57 17.30
CA LEU A 430 -10.18 -10.12 16.03
C LEU A 430 -8.66 -10.13 15.96
N LEU A 431 -8.07 -11.28 15.68
CA LEU A 431 -6.66 -11.37 15.30
C LEU A 431 -6.55 -11.85 13.85
N PRO A 432 -6.44 -10.95 12.85
CA PRO A 432 -6.30 -11.36 11.46
C PRO A 432 -4.98 -12.10 11.24
N SER A 433 -4.89 -12.95 10.21
CA SER A 433 -3.60 -13.56 9.84
C SER A 433 -2.75 -12.58 9.03
N ALA A 434 -2.28 -11.56 9.72
CA ALA A 434 -1.47 -10.48 9.19
C ALA A 434 0.02 -10.83 9.11
N ALA A 435 0.73 -10.25 8.16
CA ALA A 435 2.18 -10.37 8.00
C ALA A 435 2.90 -9.58 9.11
N VAL A 436 3.65 -10.28 9.97
CA VAL A 436 4.38 -9.66 11.08
C VAL A 436 5.45 -8.68 10.61
N LYS A 437 6.18 -9.03 9.54
CA LYS A 437 7.23 -8.18 8.98
C LYS A 437 7.32 -8.37 7.48
N THR A 438 7.29 -7.25 6.76
CA THR A 438 7.38 -7.22 5.31
C THR A 438 8.61 -6.42 4.87
N LEU A 439 9.34 -6.94 3.89
CA LEU A 439 10.39 -6.22 3.17
C LEU A 439 9.78 -5.66 1.89
N GLU A 440 9.91 -4.36 1.68
CA GLU A 440 9.47 -3.68 0.46
C GLU A 440 10.69 -3.37 -0.42
N SER A 441 10.53 -3.54 -1.73
CA SER A 441 11.49 -3.07 -2.73
C SER A 441 11.43 -1.56 -2.92
N GLU A 442 12.34 -0.99 -3.71
CA GLU A 442 12.14 0.38 -4.20
C GLU A 442 10.87 0.47 -5.05
N ALA A 443 10.18 1.63 -4.99
CA ALA A 443 9.00 1.89 -5.80
C ALA A 443 9.33 1.79 -7.30
N ILE A 444 8.63 0.88 -7.97
CA ILE A 444 8.68 0.71 -9.43
C ILE A 444 7.88 1.85 -10.10
N GLU A 445 6.79 2.23 -9.45
CA GLU A 445 5.86 3.28 -9.85
C GLU A 445 5.58 4.15 -8.63
N GLU A 446 5.65 5.46 -8.80
CA GLU A 446 5.26 6.44 -7.78
C GLU A 446 4.48 7.56 -8.45
N ILE A 447 3.24 7.76 -8.01
CA ILE A 447 2.34 8.81 -8.47
C ILE A 447 1.99 9.72 -7.31
N LYS A 448 2.05 11.03 -7.54
CA LYS A 448 1.60 12.03 -6.58
C LYS A 448 0.40 12.76 -7.14
N PHE A 449 -0.74 12.63 -6.47
CA PHE A 449 -1.89 13.47 -6.72
C PHE A 449 -1.78 14.74 -5.89
N ILE A 450 -1.86 15.90 -6.56
CA ILE A 450 -1.89 17.21 -5.91
C ILE A 450 -3.07 18.02 -6.44
N ARG A 451 -3.69 18.82 -5.57
CA ARG A 451 -4.65 19.85 -5.99
C ARG A 451 -3.88 21.12 -6.36
N ASP A 452 -4.17 21.70 -7.53
CA ASP A 452 -3.64 22.98 -7.98
C ASP A 452 -4.79 24.01 -8.01
N GLU A 453 -4.90 24.78 -6.93
CA GLU A 453 -5.94 25.79 -6.71
C GLU A 453 -5.94 26.88 -7.80
N MET A 454 -4.78 27.25 -8.35
CA MET A 454 -4.70 28.30 -9.37
C MET A 454 -5.20 27.84 -10.73
N ALA A 455 -4.97 26.58 -11.06
CA ALA A 455 -5.45 25.99 -12.30
C ALA A 455 -6.86 25.37 -12.16
N ASN A 456 -7.38 25.25 -10.93
CA ASN A 456 -8.63 24.58 -10.56
C ASN A 456 -8.71 23.13 -11.10
N LEU A 457 -7.63 22.39 -10.92
CA LEU A 457 -7.49 21.01 -11.41
C LEU A 457 -6.58 20.19 -10.50
N VAL A 458 -6.67 18.87 -10.66
CA VAL A 458 -5.82 17.91 -9.95
C VAL A 458 -4.75 17.42 -10.90
N TRP A 459 -3.51 17.27 -10.41
CA TRP A 459 -2.43 16.67 -11.19
C TRP A 459 -2.07 15.29 -10.63
N GLY A 460 -2.11 14.28 -11.48
CA GLY A 460 -1.41 13.01 -11.26
C GLY A 460 0.02 13.12 -11.80
N ILE A 461 0.98 13.36 -10.91
CA ILE A 461 2.39 13.51 -11.26
C ILE A 461 3.07 12.14 -11.18
N GLU A 462 3.48 11.62 -12.32
CA GLU A 462 4.32 10.42 -12.41
C GLU A 462 5.72 10.78 -11.92
N SER A 463 6.01 10.53 -10.64
CA SER A 463 7.31 10.82 -10.01
C SER A 463 8.32 9.72 -10.32
N LYS A 464 7.90 8.45 -10.30
CA LYS A 464 8.67 7.31 -10.81
C LYS A 464 7.83 6.52 -11.79
N ILE A 465 8.42 6.18 -12.93
CA ILE A 465 7.80 5.31 -13.94
C ILE A 465 8.59 4.01 -14.08
N PRO A 466 7.96 2.89 -14.46
CA PRO A 466 8.69 1.66 -14.75
C PRO A 466 9.71 1.89 -15.88
N ASN A 467 10.97 1.52 -15.65
CA ASN A 467 12.03 1.68 -16.65
C ASN A 467 12.02 0.57 -17.72
N GLY A 468 11.20 -0.48 -17.55
CA GLY A 468 11.10 -1.66 -18.44
C GLY A 468 12.05 -2.82 -18.09
N LEU A 469 12.88 -2.68 -17.05
CA LEU A 469 13.87 -3.66 -16.59
C LEU A 469 13.68 -4.08 -15.12
N GLY A 470 12.49 -3.83 -14.56
CA GLY A 470 12.12 -4.17 -13.18
C GLY A 470 12.44 -3.11 -12.13
N GLU A 471 12.82 -1.90 -12.54
CA GLU A 471 13.14 -0.77 -11.65
C GLU A 471 12.34 0.48 -12.06
N GLY A 472 12.31 1.50 -11.19
CA GLY A 472 11.72 2.80 -11.51
C GLY A 472 12.77 3.82 -11.98
N ILE A 473 12.43 4.66 -12.95
CA ILE A 473 13.18 5.86 -13.35
C ILE A 473 12.38 7.12 -12.99
N ASP A 474 13.07 8.23 -12.72
CA ASP A 474 12.43 9.51 -12.46
C ASP A 474 11.56 9.95 -13.66
N GLY A 475 10.33 10.37 -13.38
CA GLY A 475 9.37 10.72 -14.42
C GLY A 475 9.71 11.99 -15.19
N TYR A 476 10.39 12.95 -14.56
CA TYR A 476 10.87 14.16 -15.25
C TYR A 476 12.04 13.83 -16.18
N GLU A 477 12.98 13.00 -15.72
CA GLU A 477 14.05 12.48 -16.58
C GLU A 477 13.47 11.73 -17.80
N ALA A 478 12.48 10.87 -17.58
CA ALA A 478 11.84 10.14 -18.66
C ALA A 478 11.04 11.04 -19.62
N ALA A 479 10.41 12.10 -19.12
CA ALA A 479 9.75 13.11 -19.96
C ALA A 479 10.76 13.82 -20.86
N LYS A 480 11.89 14.26 -20.29
CA LYS A 480 12.99 14.89 -21.05
C LYS A 480 13.56 13.95 -22.11
N ASN A 481 13.83 12.70 -21.76
CA ASN A 481 14.36 11.71 -22.71
C ASN A 481 13.42 11.49 -23.91
N LEU A 482 12.10 11.55 -23.69
CA LEU A 482 11.12 11.45 -24.78
C LEU A 482 11.11 12.71 -25.65
N GLN A 483 11.20 13.89 -25.04
CA GLN A 483 11.31 15.15 -25.78
C GLN A 483 12.56 15.17 -26.65
N ASP A 484 13.70 14.70 -26.13
CA ASP A 484 14.95 14.57 -26.89
C ASP A 484 14.80 13.57 -28.07
N GLU A 485 14.04 12.48 -27.87
CA GLU A 485 13.74 11.53 -28.95
C GLU A 485 12.87 12.16 -30.05
N PHE A 486 11.86 12.96 -29.69
CA PHE A 486 11.09 13.73 -30.68
C PHE A 486 11.96 14.75 -31.42
N ASN A 487 12.80 15.49 -30.70
CA ASN A 487 13.74 16.45 -31.30
C ASN A 487 14.70 15.77 -32.28
N ARG A 488 15.09 14.52 -32.04
CA ARG A 488 15.92 13.73 -32.96
C ARG A 488 15.18 13.34 -34.25
N LEU A 489 13.87 13.16 -34.18
CA LEU A 489 13.04 12.82 -35.33
C LEU A 489 12.72 14.05 -36.18
N ILE A 490 12.62 15.22 -35.55
CA ILE A 490 12.49 16.50 -36.25
C ILE A 490 13.77 16.72 -37.05
N LYS A 491 13.67 16.66 -38.38
CA LYS A 491 14.76 17.09 -39.25
C LYS A 491 14.91 18.60 -39.05
N PRO A 492 16.13 19.14 -38.87
CA PRO A 492 16.29 20.59 -38.84
C PRO A 492 15.77 21.13 -40.18
N GLU A 493 14.69 21.91 -40.14
CA GLU A 493 14.27 22.66 -41.31
C GLU A 493 15.43 23.57 -41.72
N GLU A 494 15.80 23.52 -43.00
CA GLU A 494 16.56 24.62 -43.60
C GLU A 494 15.68 25.87 -43.43
N ILE A 495 16.05 26.74 -42.49
CA ILE A 495 15.40 28.04 -42.30
C ILE A 495 15.33 28.68 -43.69
N PRO A 496 14.13 28.94 -44.26
CA PRO A 496 14.03 29.67 -45.50
C PRO A 496 14.70 31.02 -45.26
N SER A 497 15.80 31.28 -45.97
CA SER A 497 16.58 32.51 -45.84
C SER A 497 15.79 33.78 -46.21
N GLU A 498 14.58 33.62 -46.76
CA GLU A 498 13.69 34.70 -47.14
C GLU A 498 12.28 34.47 -46.58
N ILE A 499 11.93 35.26 -45.56
CA ILE A 499 10.55 35.49 -45.17
C ILE A 499 9.96 36.43 -46.22
N THR A 500 9.09 35.94 -47.11
CA THR A 500 8.34 36.80 -48.04
C THR A 500 7.27 37.56 -47.25
N LEU A 501 7.58 38.82 -46.95
CA LEU A 501 6.62 39.76 -46.39
C LEU A 501 5.51 40.04 -47.42
N PRO A 502 4.24 40.21 -47.01
CA PRO A 502 3.17 40.63 -47.91
C PRO A 502 3.53 42.01 -48.50
N GLU A 503 3.32 42.17 -49.82
CA GLU A 503 3.60 43.42 -50.54
C GLU A 503 2.88 44.59 -49.85
N SER A 504 3.64 45.44 -49.17
CA SER A 504 3.12 46.68 -48.60
C SER A 504 2.74 47.61 -49.74
N VAL A 505 1.47 47.99 -49.80
CA VAL A 505 0.96 49.06 -50.65
C VAL A 505 1.68 50.35 -50.30
N ASN A 506 2.42 50.89 -51.28
CA ASN A 506 2.93 52.26 -51.38
C ASN A 506 3.47 52.89 -50.09
N ALA A 507 4.76 52.74 -49.83
CA ALA A 507 5.50 53.74 -49.08
C ALA A 507 6.84 54.01 -49.76
N SER A 508 6.92 55.16 -50.41
CA SER A 508 8.18 55.83 -50.72
C SER A 508 8.85 56.23 -49.41
N ASP A 509 9.67 55.33 -48.88
CA ASP A 509 10.80 55.59 -47.98
C ASP A 509 11.55 54.27 -47.79
N GLU A 510 12.87 54.31 -47.93
CA GLU A 510 13.79 53.19 -47.67
C GLU A 510 13.75 52.80 -46.18
N ILE A 511 12.71 52.09 -45.76
CA ILE A 511 12.70 51.43 -44.47
C ILE A 511 13.38 50.07 -44.68
N LYS A 512 14.60 49.95 -44.19
CA LYS A 512 15.27 48.66 -43.98
C LYS A 512 14.48 47.84 -42.95
N VAL A 513 13.41 47.16 -43.37
CA VAL A 513 12.64 46.21 -42.53
C VAL A 513 13.36 44.86 -42.46
N SER A 514 14.68 44.85 -42.25
CA SER A 514 15.44 43.61 -42.05
C SER A 514 15.77 43.35 -40.58
N THR A 515 15.30 44.19 -39.64
CA THR A 515 15.73 44.13 -38.23
C THR A 515 14.67 44.57 -37.20
N TYR A 516 13.37 44.56 -37.50
CA TYR A 516 12.38 44.80 -36.44
C TYR A 516 12.11 43.50 -35.65
N LYS A 517 12.89 43.29 -34.59
CA LYS A 517 12.62 42.26 -33.58
C LYS A 517 11.62 42.82 -32.57
N ALA A 518 10.40 42.28 -32.54
CA ALA A 518 9.37 42.69 -31.58
C ALA A 518 9.92 42.57 -30.16
N GLN A 519 9.80 43.58 -29.30
CA GLN A 519 10.34 43.53 -27.92
C GLN A 519 9.60 42.54 -27.03
N LEU A 520 8.34 42.22 -27.37
CA LEU A 520 7.48 41.34 -26.61
C LEU A 520 7.06 40.15 -27.48
N ARG A 521 7.06 38.97 -26.90
CA ARG A 521 6.51 37.73 -27.45
C ARG A 521 5.26 37.37 -26.66
N TYR A 522 4.12 37.35 -27.32
CA TYR A 522 2.90 36.79 -26.73
C TYR A 522 2.96 35.25 -26.84
N GLN A 523 2.70 34.57 -25.74
CA GLN A 523 2.64 33.12 -25.65
C GLN A 523 1.27 32.74 -25.08
N LEU A 524 0.46 32.07 -25.90
CA LEU A 524 -0.91 31.67 -25.56
C LEU A 524 -0.97 30.83 -24.27
N GLY A 525 0.01 29.95 -24.06
CA GLY A 525 0.17 29.22 -22.81
C GLY A 525 1.54 28.55 -22.73
N ASN A 526 2.03 28.33 -21.52
CA ASN A 526 3.20 27.47 -21.30
C ASN A 526 2.79 25.98 -21.25
N SER A 527 3.77 25.11 -21.44
CA SER A 527 3.62 23.68 -21.23
C SER A 527 4.13 23.28 -19.85
N VAL A 528 3.61 22.16 -19.36
CA VAL A 528 4.13 21.46 -18.19
C VAL A 528 4.83 20.19 -18.69
N SER A 529 5.77 19.65 -17.91
CA SER A 529 6.43 18.40 -18.23
C SER A 529 5.42 17.26 -18.45
N GLU A 530 5.68 16.39 -19.43
CA GLU A 530 4.72 15.36 -19.86
C GLU A 530 4.36 14.31 -18.80
N ASN A 531 5.12 14.25 -17.70
CA ASN A 531 4.82 13.39 -16.56
C ASN A 531 3.73 13.96 -15.63
N TRP A 532 3.19 15.14 -15.94
CA TRP A 532 2.07 15.75 -15.22
C TRP A 532 0.77 15.50 -16.00
N ILE A 533 -0.10 14.67 -15.42
CA ILE A 533 -1.33 14.23 -16.07
C ILE A 533 -2.50 14.95 -15.40
N PRO A 534 -3.27 15.78 -16.14
CA PRO A 534 -4.34 16.55 -15.53
C PRO A 534 -5.58 15.68 -15.27
N PHE A 535 -6.29 16.01 -14.20
CA PHE A 535 -7.59 15.47 -13.82
C PHE A 535 -8.55 16.65 -13.62
N ILE A 536 -9.68 16.59 -14.33
CA ILE A 536 -10.71 17.64 -14.31
C ILE A 536 -11.93 17.17 -13.53
N PRO A 537 -12.61 18.06 -12.79
CA PRO A 537 -13.84 17.72 -12.10
C PRO A 537 -14.98 17.55 -13.11
N VAL A 538 -15.69 16.44 -13.03
CA VAL A 538 -16.88 16.13 -13.84
C VAL A 538 -18.00 15.65 -12.91
N HIS A 539 -19.24 16.03 -13.21
CA HIS A 539 -20.39 15.60 -12.42
C HIS A 539 -20.67 14.11 -12.57
N GLN A 540 -20.98 13.45 -11.46
CA GLN A 540 -21.44 12.07 -11.50
C GLN A 540 -22.76 11.96 -12.27
N PRO A 541 -22.96 10.91 -13.09
CA PRO A 541 -24.21 10.71 -13.81
C PRO A 541 -25.42 10.70 -12.86
N GLY A 542 -26.34 11.65 -13.02
CA GLY A 542 -27.55 11.75 -12.20
C GLY A 542 -27.43 12.65 -10.96
N SER A 543 -26.25 13.22 -10.69
CA SER A 543 -26.01 14.16 -9.59
C SER A 543 -25.48 15.49 -10.12
N ASN A 544 -26.02 16.61 -9.62
CA ASN A 544 -25.51 17.95 -9.92
C ASN A 544 -24.56 18.47 -8.83
N ARG A 545 -24.31 17.67 -7.79
CA ARG A 545 -23.53 18.07 -6.62
C ARG A 545 -22.27 17.25 -6.46
N GLU A 546 -22.38 15.94 -6.65
CA GLU A 546 -21.22 15.06 -6.58
C GLU A 546 -20.41 15.16 -7.86
N ILE A 547 -19.10 15.21 -7.68
CA ILE A 547 -18.14 15.20 -8.76
C ILE A 547 -17.20 14.01 -8.62
N HIS A 548 -16.55 13.67 -9.71
CA HIS A 548 -15.42 12.77 -9.75
C HIS A 548 -14.34 13.41 -10.64
N PHE A 549 -13.10 13.04 -10.39
CA PHE A 549 -11.97 13.50 -11.19
C PHE A 549 -11.79 12.61 -12.42
N GLN A 550 -11.98 13.17 -13.61
CA GLN A 550 -11.73 12.50 -14.88
C GLN A 550 -10.32 12.81 -15.38
N ARG A 551 -9.56 11.77 -15.75
CA ARG A 551 -8.25 11.95 -16.42
C ARG A 551 -8.43 12.70 -17.75
N ALA A 552 -7.79 13.85 -17.85
CA ALA A 552 -7.68 14.67 -19.05
C ALA A 552 -6.29 14.51 -19.70
N SER A 553 -5.96 15.34 -20.69
CA SER A 553 -4.65 15.30 -21.35
C SER A 553 -4.22 16.70 -21.79
N MET A 554 -2.94 17.02 -21.59
CA MET A 554 -2.32 18.20 -22.18
C MET A 554 -2.00 17.94 -23.66
N PRO A 555 -2.06 18.96 -24.53
CA PRO A 555 -1.64 18.82 -25.92
C PRO A 555 -0.11 18.77 -26.02
N ARG A 556 0.43 17.75 -26.70
CA ARG A 556 1.79 17.76 -27.23
C ARG A 556 1.80 18.55 -28.52
N ILE A 557 2.63 19.59 -28.56
CA ILE A 557 2.82 20.44 -29.74
C ILE A 557 4.26 20.25 -30.20
N ASN A 558 4.45 19.68 -31.39
CA ASN A 558 5.74 19.49 -32.04
C ASN A 558 5.59 19.63 -33.57
N GLU A 559 6.71 19.69 -34.28
CA GLU A 559 6.72 19.86 -35.75
C GLU A 559 6.40 18.57 -36.52
N LEU A 560 6.43 17.41 -35.86
CA LEU A 560 6.24 16.11 -36.50
C LEU A 560 4.79 15.84 -36.86
N HIS A 561 3.87 16.22 -35.97
CA HIS A 561 2.46 15.88 -36.07
C HIS A 561 1.59 17.05 -35.60
N ALA A 562 0.33 17.07 -36.04
CA ALA A 562 -0.65 17.98 -35.47
C ALA A 562 -0.76 17.78 -33.93
N PRO A 563 -1.17 18.82 -33.17
CA PRO A 563 -1.31 18.73 -31.73
C PRO A 563 -2.16 17.52 -31.31
N HIS A 564 -1.61 16.69 -30.43
CA HIS A 564 -2.22 15.43 -29.98
C HIS A 564 -2.06 15.25 -28.48
N ALA A 565 -2.87 14.37 -27.87
CA ALA A 565 -2.90 14.21 -26.43
C ALA A 565 -1.63 13.53 -25.87
N ILE A 566 -1.07 14.08 -24.80
CA ILE A 566 -0.06 13.42 -23.96
C ILE A 566 -0.73 12.30 -23.17
N ARG A 567 -0.14 11.10 -23.21
CA ARG A 567 -0.62 9.93 -22.45
C ARG A 567 0.29 9.60 -21.27
N PRO A 568 -0.28 9.16 -20.13
CA PRO A 568 0.49 8.66 -18.99
C PRO A 568 1.35 7.47 -19.36
N ARG A 569 2.38 7.18 -18.56
CA ARG A 569 3.30 6.06 -18.76
C ARG A 569 3.13 4.98 -17.70
N THR A 570 2.67 5.35 -16.52
CA THR A 570 2.46 4.46 -15.38
C THR A 570 1.22 3.56 -15.59
N PRO A 571 1.29 2.25 -15.30
CA PRO A 571 0.16 1.36 -15.46
C PRO A 571 -1.11 1.83 -14.73
N LEU A 572 -0.98 2.44 -13.55
CA LEU A 572 -2.12 2.94 -12.78
C LEU A 572 -2.84 4.07 -13.53
N LEU A 573 -2.10 5.05 -14.06
CA LEU A 573 -2.71 6.15 -14.80
C LEU A 573 -3.04 5.78 -16.24
N ARG A 574 -2.60 4.65 -16.79
CA ARG A 574 -2.84 4.22 -18.19
C ARG A 574 -4.12 3.40 -18.39
N ASP A 575 -4.91 3.17 -17.35
CA ASP A 575 -6.14 2.40 -17.50
C ASP A 575 -7.06 2.97 -18.60
N GLY A 576 -7.63 2.08 -19.40
CA GLY A 576 -8.41 2.46 -20.58
C GLY A 576 -7.59 3.04 -21.75
N ILE A 577 -6.27 2.89 -21.79
CA ILE A 577 -5.39 3.24 -22.92
C ILE A 577 -4.66 1.98 -23.39
N ASP A 578 -4.68 1.72 -24.71
CA ASP A 578 -3.96 0.57 -25.29
C ASP A 578 -2.44 0.81 -25.42
N GLU A 579 -1.70 -0.16 -25.98
CA GLU A 579 -0.25 -0.02 -26.19
C GLU A 579 0.11 1.04 -27.23
N ASP A 580 -0.81 1.34 -28.17
CA ASP A 580 -0.66 2.30 -29.26
C ASP A 580 -1.11 3.73 -28.90
N ASP A 581 -1.34 4.01 -27.61
CA ASP A 581 -1.77 5.30 -27.06
C ASP A 581 -3.20 5.73 -27.46
N ASN A 582 -4.03 4.82 -27.98
CA ASN A 582 -5.45 5.05 -28.20
C ASN A 582 -6.21 4.97 -26.87
N GLN A 583 -7.04 5.98 -26.61
CA GLN A 583 -7.89 6.00 -25.42
C GLN A 583 -9.21 5.29 -25.72
N LEU A 584 -9.40 4.14 -25.08
CA LEU A 584 -10.58 3.29 -25.18
C LEU A 584 -11.64 3.70 -24.16
N ASN A 585 -11.23 3.95 -22.92
CA ASN A 585 -12.12 4.30 -21.81
C ASN A 585 -11.60 5.50 -21.00
N PRO A 586 -12.51 6.30 -20.38
CA PRO A 586 -12.11 7.30 -19.39
C PRO A 586 -11.68 6.63 -18.08
N LEU A 587 -10.80 7.31 -17.33
CA LEU A 587 -10.43 6.94 -15.97
C LEU A 587 -11.04 7.97 -15.01
N TYR A 588 -11.70 7.48 -13.97
CA TYR A 588 -12.34 8.28 -12.93
C TYR A 588 -11.77 7.94 -11.56
N ILE A 589 -11.61 8.96 -10.72
CA ILE A 589 -11.22 8.84 -9.31
C ILE A 589 -12.23 9.65 -8.50
N ASN A 590 -12.69 9.13 -7.37
CA ASN A 590 -13.64 9.86 -6.55
C ASN A 590 -13.00 11.11 -5.91
N GLU A 591 -13.80 12.12 -5.58
CA GLU A 591 -13.28 13.40 -5.09
C GLU A 591 -12.62 13.28 -3.72
N GLU A 592 -13.27 12.52 -2.82
CA GLU A 592 -12.87 12.29 -1.44
C GLU A 592 -11.48 11.67 -1.32
N GLU A 593 -11.06 10.92 -2.34
CA GLU A 593 -9.80 10.20 -2.35
C GLU A 593 -8.58 11.08 -2.53
N ILE A 594 -8.77 12.32 -3.00
CA ILE A 594 -7.68 13.26 -3.20
C ILE A 594 -7.91 14.45 -2.26
N PRO A 595 -7.58 14.37 -0.97
CA PRO A 595 -7.70 15.50 -0.05
C PRO A 595 -6.77 16.65 -0.44
N ARG A 596 -6.93 17.82 0.22
CA ARG A 596 -6.06 18.99 0.01
C ARG A 596 -4.57 18.70 0.28
N ALA A 597 -4.29 17.78 1.20
CA ALA A 597 -2.93 17.32 1.46
C ALA A 597 -2.28 16.57 0.28
N GLY A 598 -3.08 16.20 -0.73
CA GLY A 598 -2.69 15.33 -1.83
C GLY A 598 -2.54 13.87 -1.38
N VAL A 599 -2.20 13.02 -2.35
CA VAL A 599 -1.99 11.59 -2.14
C VAL A 599 -0.72 11.13 -2.83
N LYS A 600 0.00 10.23 -2.19
CA LYS A 600 1.12 9.50 -2.76
C LYS A 600 0.74 8.04 -2.91
N LEU A 601 0.72 7.55 -4.15
CA LEU A 601 0.58 6.14 -4.47
C LEU A 601 1.94 5.56 -4.86
N THR A 602 2.22 4.36 -4.36
CA THR A 602 3.43 3.62 -4.70
C THR A 602 3.10 2.17 -4.97
N SER A 603 3.69 1.62 -6.02
CA SER A 603 3.61 0.20 -6.33
C SER A 603 4.98 -0.46 -6.09
N THR A 604 5.02 -1.53 -5.30
CA THR A 604 6.25 -2.21 -4.87
C THR A 604 6.08 -3.73 -4.89
N TYR A 605 7.18 -4.44 -5.13
CA TYR A 605 7.26 -5.84 -4.70
C TYR A 605 7.49 -5.90 -3.19
N GLN A 606 6.72 -6.74 -2.54
CA GLN A 606 6.75 -7.02 -1.12
C GLN A 606 7.17 -8.47 -0.89
N ARG A 607 7.83 -8.74 0.23
CA ARG A 607 8.28 -10.08 0.61
C ARG A 607 8.18 -10.28 2.11
N THR A 608 7.60 -11.40 2.52
CA THR A 608 7.60 -11.85 3.92
C THR A 608 8.00 -13.32 4.03
N ARG A 609 8.43 -13.71 5.22
CA ARG A 609 8.57 -15.11 5.60
C ARG A 609 7.37 -15.45 6.47
N TRP A 610 6.49 -16.31 5.97
CA TRP A 610 5.29 -16.69 6.69
C TRP A 610 5.60 -17.60 7.88
N TYR A 611 4.69 -17.71 8.85
CA TYR A 611 4.95 -18.50 10.06
C TYR A 611 5.14 -20.00 9.77
N ASN A 612 4.64 -20.49 8.63
CA ASN A 612 4.92 -21.84 8.12
C ASN A 612 6.33 -21.99 7.50
N GLY A 613 7.13 -20.92 7.50
CA GLY A 613 8.49 -20.88 6.98
C GLY A 613 8.60 -20.59 5.48
N LYS A 614 7.49 -20.59 4.72
CA LYS A 614 7.46 -20.29 3.27
C LYS A 614 7.78 -18.81 3.03
N ILE A 615 8.52 -18.54 1.96
CA ILE A 615 8.71 -17.18 1.46
C ILE A 615 7.53 -16.85 0.56
N VAL A 616 6.88 -15.73 0.85
CA VAL A 616 5.79 -15.18 0.03
C VAL A 616 6.25 -13.83 -0.50
N SER A 617 6.14 -13.64 -1.80
CA SER A 617 6.41 -12.36 -2.47
C SER A 617 5.19 -11.99 -3.30
N TRP A 618 4.80 -10.72 -3.33
CA TRP A 618 3.68 -10.23 -4.12
C TRP A 618 3.96 -8.82 -4.62
N TYR A 619 3.25 -8.38 -5.65
CA TYR A 619 3.24 -7.00 -6.10
C TYR A 619 1.98 -6.33 -5.58
N GLY A 620 2.12 -5.19 -4.89
CA GLY A 620 1.00 -4.47 -4.29
C GLY A 620 1.19 -2.96 -4.34
N ARG A 621 0.10 -2.24 -4.08
CA ARG A 621 0.00 -0.79 -4.05
C ARG A 621 -0.16 -0.30 -2.61
N ARG A 622 0.27 0.92 -2.36
CA ARG A 622 0.10 1.59 -1.07
C ARG A 622 -0.29 3.03 -1.27
N LYS A 623 -1.26 3.49 -0.49
CA LYS A 623 -1.69 4.89 -0.43
C LYS A 623 -1.12 5.55 0.83
N ARG A 624 -0.55 6.73 0.68
CA ARG A 624 -0.09 7.57 1.80
C ARG A 624 -0.54 9.00 1.58
N THR A 625 -0.81 9.72 2.65
CA THR A 625 -1.08 11.15 2.60
C THR A 625 0.09 11.89 1.96
N GLY A 626 -0.21 12.86 1.10
CA GLY A 626 0.77 13.75 0.49
C GLY A 626 1.37 14.75 1.48
N ARG A 627 2.03 15.78 0.93
CA ARG A 627 2.70 16.83 1.73
C ARG A 627 2.07 18.22 1.57
N GLY A 628 0.87 18.30 0.99
CA GLY A 628 0.17 19.55 0.70
C GLY A 628 -0.07 19.79 -0.77
N GLU A 629 -0.53 20.99 -1.07
CA GLU A 629 -0.81 21.50 -2.41
C GLU A 629 0.49 21.76 -3.20
N GLY A 630 0.37 21.83 -4.53
CA GLY A 630 1.48 22.17 -5.41
C GLY A 630 1.02 23.02 -6.58
N SER A 631 1.97 23.72 -7.20
CA SER A 631 1.70 24.52 -8.39
C SER A 631 2.42 23.92 -9.59
N SER A 632 1.66 23.67 -10.66
CA SER A 632 2.21 23.26 -11.96
C SER A 632 2.99 24.35 -12.68
N GLY A 633 2.78 25.62 -12.28
CA GLY A 633 3.27 26.77 -13.03
C GLY A 633 2.56 26.97 -14.38
N LEU A 634 1.48 26.23 -14.66
CA LEU A 634 0.67 26.40 -15.86
C LEU A 634 0.03 27.80 -15.88
N ARG A 635 0.21 28.51 -16.98
CA ARG A 635 -0.25 29.89 -17.20
C ARG A 635 -0.63 30.06 -18.66
N PHE A 636 -1.68 30.85 -18.88
CA PHE A 636 -2.17 31.25 -20.19
C PHE A 636 -1.97 32.75 -20.38
N ASP A 637 -2.02 33.21 -21.63
CA ASP A 637 -1.95 34.64 -22.02
C ASP A 637 -0.71 35.38 -21.49
N LEU A 638 0.47 34.77 -21.66
CA LEU A 638 1.73 35.34 -21.20
C LEU A 638 2.29 36.35 -22.21
N VAL A 639 2.71 37.51 -21.71
CA VAL A 639 3.52 38.48 -22.46
C VAL A 639 4.95 38.42 -21.93
N LEU A 640 5.87 37.92 -22.76
CA LEU A 640 7.28 37.72 -22.40
C LEU A 640 8.18 38.71 -23.14
N GLU A 641 9.34 39.03 -22.58
CA GLU A 641 10.37 39.77 -23.31
C GLU A 641 10.98 38.88 -24.40
N ASN A 642 11.10 39.41 -25.62
CA ASN A 642 11.67 38.68 -26.75
C ASN A 642 13.21 38.74 -26.70
N LYS A 643 13.81 37.88 -25.87
CA LYS A 643 15.26 37.89 -25.58
C LYS A 643 16.15 37.10 -26.54
N ASP A 644 15.58 36.41 -27.54
CA ASP A 644 16.32 35.48 -28.41
C ASP A 644 16.86 36.12 -29.68
#